data_AF-A0A8C6DYL2-F1
#
_entry.id   AF-A0A8C6DYL2-F1
#
_cell.length_a   1.000
_cell.length_b   1.000
_cell.length_c   1.000
_cell.angle_alpha   90.00
_cell.angle_beta   90.00
_cell.angle_gamma   90.00
#
_symmetry.space_group_name_H-M   'P 1'
#
loop_
_entity.id
_entity.type
_entity.pdbx_description
1 polymer ?
#
loop_
_entity_poly.entity_id
_entity_poly.type
_entity_poly.pdbx_seq_one_letter_code
_entity_poly.pdbx_strand_id
1 'polypeptide(L)'
;MAVASAAPGSIFWKQLLFSLLVLILFCDACQKISLQVPSHLQAEALVGKVNLKECLQSASLIQSSDPDFRILEDGSIYTTHDLVLSSEKKSFSILLSDSQGQGQKEIEIVLEAGGKKIPRRYMKDIVLRRSKRRWAPIPCSLMENSLGPFPQHVQQVQSDAAQNYTIFYSISGPGVDKEPFNLFFIDKDTGDIFCTRSIDREQYQEFPIYAYATTADGYAPEYPLPLVFKVEDDNDNAPYFESKVTVFSVPENCRTGTSVGKVTAIDLDEPDTLHTRLKYKILQQIPNNPRHFTVHPDTGVITTTTPLLDREKCDTYKLIMEVRDMGGQPFGLFNTGTITISLEDENDNAPYFTETSYTVEVEENRIDVEILRMAVHDHDLPNTPHSRAVYQILQGNENGTFKISTDPNTNEAVLCVVKPLNYEVNRQVVLQIGVLNEAQFAKAVNSKTTTTMCTTIVTVKVKDHDEGPECQPPVKVIQSEDCLPSGTELLGYKAVDPERGTGEGLRYKKIQDEDNWFEINEYTGDLKTVKVLDRESTFVKNNQYNVSVIAFDADGRSCTGTLVVLLEDKNDHPPQIKEEELTICRHDKDYVVLEPTDQDGPDNGPPFQFILDNSASKLWTVETRDGKTAILRGRQDLDYNYYTVPIQIKDRHGASATHMLSVRVCDCTIPSECRMPAKLPREATLANVFLGKWAILAMVLGSVLLLCILFTCFCVTVKKTVKKCFPEDVAQQNLIVSNTEGPGEEVMDANIRLPTQTSNVCDTSMSVGTLGGQGVKTQQSFEMVKGGYTLDANKGGGHQTLDSVKGVTDTGRYTYSDWHNFTQPRLGEESIRGHTLVKN
;
A
#
# COMPACT_ATOMS: atom_id res chain seq x y z
N MET A 1 -34.30 34.76 35.51
CA MET A 1 -35.37 35.78 35.42
C MET A 1 -35.89 35.77 33.99
N ALA A 2 -37.20 35.94 33.80
CA ALA A 2 -37.82 35.99 32.46
C ALA A 2 -37.78 37.42 31.89
N VAL A 3 -37.99 37.56 30.57
CA VAL A 3 -39.17 38.19 29.94
C VAL A 3 -39.10 37.96 28.41
N ALA A 4 -40.24 37.89 27.74
CA ALA A 4 -40.41 37.60 26.31
C ALA A 4 -41.06 38.79 25.55
N SER A 5 -41.49 38.56 24.29
CA SER A 5 -42.34 39.42 23.42
C SER A 5 -41.57 40.45 22.56
N ALA A 6 -41.77 40.66 21.25
CA ALA A 6 -42.99 40.56 20.43
C ALA A 6 -42.71 40.47 18.90
N ALA A 7 -43.69 39.98 18.13
CA ALA A 7 -43.87 40.24 16.68
C ALA A 7 -45.18 41.05 16.51
N PRO A 8 -45.45 41.81 15.41
CA PRO A 8 -45.73 41.32 14.04
C PRO A 8 -45.03 42.17 12.92
N GLY A 9 -45.00 41.82 11.62
CA GLY A 9 -46.09 41.82 10.61
C GLY A 9 -46.50 43.25 10.19
N SER A 10 -46.67 43.63 8.91
CA SER A 10 -46.69 42.92 7.62
C SER A 10 -46.72 43.92 6.42
N ILE A 11 -46.97 43.43 5.18
CA ILE A 11 -47.60 44.10 4.00
C ILE A 11 -46.74 44.42 2.73
N PHE A 12 -47.01 43.59 1.69
CA PHE A 12 -47.17 43.89 0.25
C PHE A 12 -45.95 44.15 -0.67
N TRP A 13 -45.95 43.77 -1.97
CA TRP A 13 -46.64 42.68 -2.73
C TRP A 13 -46.28 42.79 -4.24
N LYS A 14 -45.82 41.71 -4.89
CA LYS A 14 -46.53 40.99 -5.98
C LYS A 14 -45.62 40.02 -6.77
N GLN A 15 -46.25 38.95 -7.25
CA GLN A 15 -45.84 38.05 -8.34
C GLN A 15 -44.54 37.25 -8.18
N LEU A 16 -44.65 36.08 -7.51
CA LEU A 16 -44.80 34.85 -8.28
C LEU A 16 -45.61 33.80 -7.49
N LEU A 17 -46.75 33.39 -8.04
CA LEU A 17 -47.59 32.34 -7.46
C LEU A 17 -48.50 31.81 -8.58
N PHE A 18 -48.16 30.66 -9.17
CA PHE A 18 -49.14 29.64 -9.62
C PHE A 18 -48.43 28.36 -10.13
N SER A 19 -48.98 27.20 -9.76
CA SER A 19 -48.50 25.83 -10.06
C SER A 19 -47.18 25.39 -9.39
N LEU A 20 -47.02 24.14 -8.91
CA LEU A 20 -47.94 23.00 -8.92
C LEU A 20 -48.23 22.46 -7.50
N LEU A 21 -49.48 22.07 -7.29
CA LEU A 21 -50.05 21.63 -6.03
C LEU A 21 -49.96 20.10 -5.90
N VAL A 22 -49.06 19.59 -5.04
CA VAL A 22 -49.04 18.16 -4.66
C VAL A 22 -49.85 17.96 -3.38
N LEU A 23 -51.01 17.32 -3.53
CA LEU A 23 -51.91 16.97 -2.44
C LEU A 23 -51.32 15.81 -1.63
N ILE A 24 -50.94 16.07 -0.37
CA ILE A 24 -50.73 15.02 0.63
C ILE A 24 -52.11 14.53 1.07
N LEU A 25 -52.48 13.32 0.65
CA LEU A 25 -53.66 12.61 1.16
C LEU A 25 -53.21 11.59 2.19
N PHE A 26 -53.59 11.80 3.45
CA PHE A 26 -53.51 10.79 4.50
C PHE A 26 -54.70 9.81 4.35
N CYS A 27 -54.41 8.56 4.00
CA CYS A 27 -55.37 7.44 3.98
C CYS A 27 -54.67 6.14 4.42
N ASP A 28 -55.44 5.18 4.95
CA ASP A 28 -54.95 3.99 5.67
C ASP A 28 -53.84 3.19 4.93
N ALA A 29 -52.78 2.90 5.69
CA ALA A 29 -51.42 2.67 5.18
C ALA A 29 -51.14 1.34 4.42
N CYS A 30 -52.11 0.46 4.22
CA CYS A 30 -51.95 -0.77 3.41
C CYS A 30 -53.20 -1.04 2.53
N GLN A 31 -53.62 -0.07 1.73
CA GLN A 31 -54.63 -0.28 0.69
C GLN A 31 -54.20 0.25 -0.68
N LYS A 32 -54.92 -0.22 -1.69
CA LYS A 32 -54.77 0.03 -3.13
C LYS A 32 -54.45 1.50 -3.46
N ILE A 33 -53.28 1.73 -4.07
CA ILE A 33 -52.78 3.05 -4.45
C ILE A 33 -52.94 3.25 -5.96
N SER A 34 -53.73 4.24 -6.37
CA SER A 34 -53.90 4.58 -7.79
C SER A 34 -53.02 5.75 -8.21
N LEU A 35 -52.15 5.55 -9.21
CA LEU A 35 -51.28 6.57 -9.79
C LEU A 35 -51.75 6.93 -11.20
N GLN A 36 -51.92 8.22 -11.49
CA GLN A 36 -52.24 8.70 -12.84
C GLN A 36 -50.94 8.91 -13.61
N VAL A 37 -50.76 8.19 -14.72
CA VAL A 37 -49.51 8.20 -15.51
C VAL A 37 -49.78 8.45 -17.00
N PRO A 38 -48.78 8.93 -17.76
CA PRO A 38 -48.86 8.96 -19.22
C PRO A 38 -49.06 7.55 -19.80
N SER A 39 -49.66 7.46 -20.99
CA SER A 39 -49.88 6.18 -21.70
C SER A 39 -48.58 5.52 -22.21
N HIS A 40 -47.48 6.27 -22.20
CA HIS A 40 -46.13 5.82 -22.57
C HIS A 40 -45.16 6.22 -21.45
N LEU A 41 -44.47 5.25 -20.87
CA LEU A 41 -43.43 5.46 -19.86
C LEU A 41 -42.09 5.02 -20.45
N GLN A 42 -41.08 5.88 -20.39
CA GLN A 42 -39.72 5.55 -20.84
C GLN A 42 -39.02 4.63 -19.82
N ALA A 43 -37.97 3.92 -20.24
CA ALA A 43 -37.08 3.17 -19.36
C ALA A 43 -36.46 4.07 -18.26
N GLU A 44 -36.29 3.54 -17.05
CA GLU A 44 -35.75 4.24 -15.87
C GLU A 44 -36.52 5.52 -15.45
N ALA A 45 -37.75 5.71 -15.93
CA ALA A 45 -38.60 6.82 -15.53
C ALA A 45 -39.21 6.58 -14.13
N LEU A 46 -39.18 7.60 -13.27
CA LEU A 46 -39.84 7.58 -11.97
C LEU A 46 -41.38 7.61 -12.16
N VAL A 47 -42.04 6.52 -11.80
CA VAL A 47 -43.50 6.33 -11.92
C VAL A 47 -44.25 6.93 -10.72
N GLY A 48 -43.62 6.88 -9.54
CA GLY A 48 -44.19 7.38 -8.29
C GLY A 48 -43.35 6.98 -7.08
N LYS A 49 -43.79 7.39 -5.88
CA LYS A 49 -43.13 7.06 -4.61
C LYS A 49 -44.16 6.71 -3.55
N VAL A 50 -43.90 5.65 -2.79
CA VAL A 50 -44.82 5.04 -1.82
C VAL A 50 -44.19 4.98 -0.43
N ASN A 51 -44.94 5.28 0.63
CA ASN A 51 -44.41 5.23 2.00
C ASN A 51 -44.39 3.79 2.56
N LEU A 52 -43.40 2.98 2.18
CA LEU A 52 -43.32 1.57 2.59
C LEU A 52 -43.30 1.38 4.11
N LYS A 53 -42.68 2.30 4.85
CA LYS A 53 -42.56 2.28 6.33
C LYS A 53 -43.90 2.41 7.04
N GLU A 54 -44.91 2.95 6.38
CA GLU A 54 -46.26 3.08 6.93
C GLU A 54 -47.02 1.74 6.87
N CYS A 55 -46.74 0.91 5.86
CA CYS A 55 -47.38 -0.41 5.70
C CYS A 55 -46.65 -1.53 6.48
N LEU A 56 -45.32 -1.49 6.51
CA LEU A 56 -44.50 -2.39 7.33
C LEU A 56 -43.26 -1.62 7.82
N GLN A 57 -43.16 -1.40 9.13
CA GLN A 57 -42.13 -0.52 9.72
C GLN A 57 -40.68 -0.98 9.44
N SER A 58 -40.49 -2.29 9.22
CA SER A 58 -39.21 -2.92 8.87
C SER A 58 -39.44 -4.06 7.87
N ALA A 59 -39.43 -3.73 6.57
CA ALA A 59 -39.40 -4.73 5.50
C ALA A 59 -37.94 -5.08 5.17
N SER A 60 -37.61 -6.38 5.15
CA SER A 60 -36.28 -6.88 4.79
C SER A 60 -36.17 -7.33 3.33
N LEU A 61 -37.32 -7.59 2.70
CA LEU A 61 -37.45 -7.97 1.30
C LEU A 61 -38.63 -7.21 0.70
N ILE A 62 -38.37 -6.52 -0.41
CA ILE A 62 -39.33 -5.73 -1.19
C ILE A 62 -39.32 -6.31 -2.60
N GLN A 63 -40.45 -6.80 -3.09
CA GLN A 63 -40.54 -7.43 -4.40
C GLN A 63 -41.76 -6.94 -5.19
N SER A 64 -41.56 -6.62 -6.47
CA SER A 64 -42.66 -6.37 -7.42
C SER A 64 -43.28 -7.68 -7.90
N SER A 65 -44.61 -7.72 -8.03
CA SER A 65 -45.30 -8.80 -8.76
C SER A 65 -45.11 -8.71 -10.27
N ASP A 66 -44.62 -7.57 -10.78
CA ASP A 66 -44.48 -7.25 -12.20
C ASP A 66 -43.03 -6.81 -12.49
N PRO A 67 -42.27 -7.56 -13.32
CA PRO A 67 -40.87 -7.29 -13.61
C PRO A 67 -40.63 -6.00 -14.42
N ASP A 68 -41.68 -5.39 -14.96
CA ASP A 68 -41.61 -4.11 -15.66
C ASP A 68 -41.32 -2.95 -14.69
N PHE A 69 -41.44 -3.17 -13.37
CA PHE A 69 -41.24 -2.16 -12.33
C PHE A 69 -40.22 -2.57 -11.26
N ARG A 70 -39.27 -1.68 -10.98
CA ARG A 70 -38.28 -1.79 -9.91
C ARG A 70 -38.64 -0.84 -8.77
N ILE A 71 -38.64 -1.35 -7.54
CA ILE A 71 -38.88 -0.56 -6.33
C ILE A 71 -37.57 -0.44 -5.54
N LEU A 72 -37.27 0.76 -5.06
CA LEU A 72 -36.13 1.04 -4.18
C LEU A 72 -36.56 1.02 -2.70
N GLU A 73 -35.59 0.88 -1.78
CA GLU A 73 -35.84 0.85 -0.32
C GLU A 73 -36.49 2.14 0.23
N ASP A 74 -36.32 3.26 -0.46
CA ASP A 74 -36.97 4.52 -0.13
C ASP A 74 -38.43 4.62 -0.60
N GLY A 75 -38.93 3.59 -1.30
CA GLY A 75 -40.28 3.49 -1.83
C GLY A 75 -40.48 4.06 -3.23
N SER A 76 -39.43 4.50 -3.92
CA SER A 76 -39.50 5.00 -5.30
C SER A 76 -39.69 3.86 -6.31
N ILE A 77 -40.62 4.03 -7.25
CA ILE A 77 -40.97 3.05 -8.30
C ILE A 77 -40.45 3.55 -9.66
N TYR A 78 -39.66 2.73 -10.34
CA TYR A 78 -39.09 3.00 -11.67
C TYR A 78 -39.52 1.93 -12.68
N THR A 79 -39.66 2.31 -13.95
CA THR A 79 -39.77 1.36 -15.07
C THR A 79 -38.43 0.70 -15.39
N THR A 80 -38.44 -0.59 -15.74
CA THR A 80 -37.22 -1.31 -16.16
C THR A 80 -36.94 -1.21 -17.67
N HIS A 81 -37.94 -0.85 -18.47
CA HIS A 81 -37.85 -0.64 -19.92
C HIS A 81 -39.00 0.25 -20.41
N ASP A 82 -39.00 0.62 -21.70
CA ASP A 82 -40.08 1.40 -22.32
C ASP A 82 -41.41 0.62 -22.28
N LEU A 83 -42.43 1.19 -21.63
CA LEU A 83 -43.71 0.55 -21.39
C LEU A 83 -44.87 1.37 -21.98
N VAL A 84 -45.64 0.74 -22.86
CA VAL A 84 -46.89 1.29 -23.42
C VAL A 84 -48.08 0.65 -22.74
N LEU A 85 -48.91 1.45 -22.08
CA LEU A 85 -50.12 0.98 -21.39
C LEU A 85 -51.24 0.72 -22.41
N SER A 86 -51.45 -0.55 -22.76
CA SER A 86 -52.45 -0.98 -23.76
C SER A 86 -53.89 -0.98 -23.26
N SER A 87 -54.10 -0.97 -21.94
CA SER A 87 -55.39 -0.84 -21.27
C SER A 87 -55.45 0.46 -20.46
N GLU A 88 -56.65 1.03 -20.26
CA GLU A 88 -56.83 2.26 -19.47
C GLU A 88 -56.30 2.15 -18.02
N LYS A 89 -56.09 0.92 -17.52
CA LYS A 89 -55.45 0.63 -16.23
C LYS A 89 -54.51 -0.57 -16.35
N LYS A 90 -53.35 -0.53 -15.67
CA LYS A 90 -52.47 -1.68 -15.38
C LYS A 90 -52.27 -1.75 -13.87
N SER A 91 -52.31 -2.93 -13.28
CA SER A 91 -52.16 -3.12 -11.83
C SER A 91 -51.14 -4.19 -11.50
N PHE A 92 -50.29 -3.91 -10.52
CA PHE A 92 -49.29 -4.83 -9.97
C PHE A 92 -49.23 -4.64 -8.44
N SER A 93 -48.60 -5.55 -7.71
CA SER A 93 -48.45 -5.42 -6.26
C SER A 93 -47.00 -5.39 -5.80
N ILE A 94 -46.77 -4.72 -4.68
CA ILE A 94 -45.48 -4.69 -3.98
C ILE A 94 -45.64 -5.57 -2.75
N LEU A 95 -44.92 -6.69 -2.72
CA LEU A 95 -44.85 -7.58 -1.58
C LEU A 95 -43.74 -7.13 -0.62
N LEU A 96 -44.10 -6.95 0.64
CA LEU A 96 -43.22 -6.61 1.75
C LEU A 96 -43.17 -7.78 2.73
N SER A 97 -41.98 -8.23 3.10
CA SER A 97 -41.81 -9.26 4.12
C SER A 97 -40.68 -8.95 5.12
N ASP A 98 -40.95 -9.27 6.39
CA ASP A 98 -39.97 -9.23 7.47
C ASP A 98 -39.06 -10.47 7.47
N SER A 99 -37.88 -10.29 8.04
CA SER A 99 -36.74 -11.22 8.15
C SER A 99 -37.06 -12.58 8.78
N GLN A 100 -38.12 -12.69 9.58
CA GLN A 100 -38.60 -13.95 10.16
C GLN A 100 -39.82 -14.55 9.43
N GLY A 101 -40.27 -13.95 8.33
CA GLY A 101 -41.34 -14.47 7.47
C GLY A 101 -42.76 -14.43 8.05
N GLN A 102 -42.95 -14.03 9.31
CA GLN A 102 -44.26 -14.03 9.98
C GLN A 102 -45.15 -12.81 9.63
N GLY A 103 -44.57 -11.75 9.06
CA GLY A 103 -45.30 -10.57 8.58
C GLY A 103 -45.12 -10.38 7.08
N GLN A 104 -46.13 -10.78 6.29
CA GLN A 104 -46.25 -10.41 4.88
C GLN A 104 -47.35 -9.37 4.69
N LYS A 105 -47.05 -8.33 3.92
CA LYS A 105 -47.99 -7.27 3.52
C LYS A 105 -47.87 -7.01 2.03
N GLU A 106 -49.01 -6.76 1.39
CA GLU A 106 -49.09 -6.53 -0.04
C GLU A 106 -49.72 -5.15 -0.29
N ILE A 107 -49.07 -4.33 -1.12
CA ILE A 107 -49.58 -3.02 -1.55
C ILE A 107 -49.96 -3.14 -3.02
N GLU A 108 -51.24 -3.07 -3.34
CA GLU A 108 -51.71 -3.06 -4.74
C GLU A 108 -51.50 -1.66 -5.35
N ILE A 109 -50.73 -1.57 -6.43
CA ILE A 109 -50.52 -0.34 -7.21
C ILE A 109 -51.35 -0.44 -8.50
N VAL A 110 -52.15 0.58 -8.80
CA VAL A 110 -52.92 0.67 -10.04
C VAL A 110 -52.51 1.92 -10.81
N LEU A 111 -51.82 1.72 -11.91
CA LEU A 111 -51.53 2.75 -12.89
C LEU A 111 -52.76 2.99 -13.75
N GLU A 112 -53.32 4.19 -13.71
CA GLU A 112 -54.37 4.63 -14.63
C GLU A 112 -53.78 5.54 -15.70
N ALA A 113 -54.00 5.22 -16.97
CA ALA A 113 -53.56 6.08 -18.07
C ALA A 113 -54.44 7.35 -18.10
N GLY A 114 -53.81 8.53 -17.99
CA GLY A 114 -54.48 9.82 -17.78
C GLY A 114 -55.34 10.34 -18.94
N GLY A 115 -56.44 9.66 -19.26
CA GLY A 115 -57.44 10.10 -20.24
C GLY A 115 -58.26 11.28 -19.72
N LYS A 116 -58.29 12.40 -20.46
CA LYS A 116 -59.14 13.57 -20.16
C LYS A 116 -60.63 13.19 -20.14
N LYS A 117 -61.19 12.94 -18.94
CA LYS A 117 -62.62 12.66 -18.75
C LYS A 117 -63.48 13.88 -19.08
N ILE A 118 -64.08 13.86 -20.26
CA ILE A 118 -65.20 14.76 -20.62
C ILE A 118 -66.40 14.39 -19.73
N PRO A 119 -67.03 15.33 -19.00
CA PRO A 119 -68.11 14.99 -18.09
C PRO A 119 -69.41 14.64 -18.83
N ARG A 120 -69.93 13.43 -18.63
CA ARG A 120 -71.31 13.07 -18.98
C ARG A 120 -72.27 13.83 -18.06
N ARG A 121 -72.95 14.86 -18.58
CA ARG A 121 -74.13 15.44 -17.92
C ARG A 121 -75.34 14.53 -18.12
N TYR A 122 -76.05 14.26 -17.02
CA TYR A 122 -77.38 13.65 -17.04
C TYR A 122 -78.37 14.53 -17.81
N MET A 123 -79.31 13.92 -18.54
CA MET A 123 -80.47 14.64 -19.08
C MET A 123 -81.38 15.09 -17.94
N LYS A 124 -81.50 16.41 -17.79
CA LYS A 124 -82.76 17.07 -17.47
C LYS A 124 -83.03 18.04 -18.60
N ASP A 125 -84.29 18.13 -19.04
CA ASP A 125 -84.67 18.95 -20.19
C ASP A 125 -84.32 20.42 -19.96
N ILE A 126 -83.23 20.83 -20.60
CA ILE A 126 -82.82 22.22 -20.76
C ILE A 126 -82.72 22.41 -22.26
N VAL A 127 -83.53 23.33 -22.78
CA VAL A 127 -83.52 23.75 -24.19
C VAL A 127 -82.08 24.00 -24.62
N LEU A 128 -81.62 23.25 -25.63
CA LEU A 128 -80.23 23.27 -26.10
C LEU A 128 -79.82 24.66 -26.62
N ARG A 129 -79.26 25.51 -25.76
CA ARG A 129 -78.46 26.65 -26.20
C ARG A 129 -77.07 26.16 -26.59
N ARG A 130 -76.85 26.09 -27.90
CA ARG A 130 -75.59 25.72 -28.57
C ARG A 130 -74.49 26.71 -28.19
N SER A 131 -73.56 26.35 -27.31
CA SER A 131 -72.32 27.11 -27.13
C SER A 131 -71.38 26.82 -28.32
N LYS A 132 -71.00 27.87 -29.06
CA LYS A 132 -69.98 27.75 -30.11
C LYS A 132 -68.66 27.31 -29.46
N ARG A 133 -67.96 26.33 -30.05
CA ARG A 133 -66.53 26.15 -29.77
C ARG A 133 -65.82 27.44 -30.20
N ARG A 134 -65.02 28.05 -29.33
CA ARG A 134 -64.10 29.11 -29.76
C ARG A 134 -62.98 28.44 -30.56
N TRP A 135 -62.71 28.97 -31.75
CA TRP A 135 -61.49 28.68 -32.48
C TRP A 135 -60.29 29.27 -31.72
N ALA A 136 -59.09 28.76 -31.97
CA ALA A 136 -57.89 29.50 -31.58
C ALA A 136 -57.88 30.85 -32.30
N PRO A 137 -57.42 31.94 -31.66
CA PRO A 137 -57.16 33.20 -32.37
C PRO A 137 -56.25 32.94 -33.57
N ILE A 138 -56.52 33.61 -34.68
CA ILE A 138 -55.57 33.64 -35.80
C ILE A 138 -54.50 34.66 -35.40
N PRO A 139 -53.24 34.27 -35.18
CA PRO A 139 -52.20 35.22 -34.85
C PRO A 139 -51.90 36.09 -36.07
N CYS A 140 -51.61 37.37 -35.81
CA CYS A 140 -50.98 38.24 -36.80
C CYS A 140 -49.47 38.22 -36.51
N SER A 141 -48.64 38.17 -37.54
CA SER A 141 -47.19 38.25 -37.38
C SER A 141 -46.63 39.64 -37.71
N LEU A 142 -45.59 40.01 -36.97
CA LEU A 142 -44.86 41.26 -37.09
C LEU A 142 -43.37 40.96 -37.17
N MET A 143 -42.74 41.25 -38.30
CA MET A 143 -41.28 41.18 -38.38
C MET A 143 -40.64 42.16 -37.39
N GLU A 144 -39.68 41.67 -36.62
CA GLU A 144 -38.90 42.51 -35.72
C GLU A 144 -37.99 43.49 -36.48
N ASN A 145 -37.32 44.38 -35.75
CA ASN A 145 -36.33 45.33 -36.26
C ASN A 145 -36.80 46.20 -37.46
N SER A 146 -38.12 46.27 -37.69
CA SER A 146 -38.76 47.00 -38.77
C SER A 146 -38.30 48.46 -38.82
N LEU A 147 -37.80 48.87 -39.99
CA LEU A 147 -37.39 50.25 -40.27
C LEU A 147 -38.57 51.20 -40.54
N GLY A 148 -39.80 50.69 -40.49
CA GLY A 148 -41.03 51.44 -40.76
C GLY A 148 -41.38 51.54 -42.25
N PRO A 149 -42.16 52.55 -42.69
CA PRO A 149 -42.54 53.75 -41.93
C PRO A 149 -43.53 53.48 -40.80
N PHE A 150 -43.35 54.18 -39.68
CA PHE A 150 -44.28 54.18 -38.55
C PHE A 150 -45.29 55.34 -38.66
N PRO A 151 -46.55 55.18 -38.24
CA PRO A 151 -47.12 53.97 -37.65
C PRO A 151 -47.40 52.87 -38.71
N GLN A 152 -46.89 51.66 -38.45
CA GLN A 152 -46.96 50.52 -39.36
C GLN A 152 -48.30 49.81 -39.18
N HIS A 153 -49.05 49.57 -40.27
CA HIS A 153 -50.30 48.81 -40.21
C HIS A 153 -50.04 47.34 -39.86
N VAL A 154 -50.85 46.79 -38.94
CA VAL A 154 -50.72 45.42 -38.41
C VAL A 154 -51.87 44.55 -38.92
N GLN A 155 -53.09 44.90 -38.54
CA GLN A 155 -54.29 44.14 -38.83
C GLN A 155 -55.51 45.05 -38.73
N GLN A 156 -56.55 44.80 -39.53
CA GLN A 156 -57.87 45.41 -39.35
C GLN A 156 -58.82 44.44 -38.65
N VAL A 157 -59.56 44.93 -37.64
CA VAL A 157 -60.66 44.19 -36.99
C VAL A 157 -61.96 44.93 -37.17
N GLN A 158 -63.04 44.22 -37.50
CA GLN A 158 -64.38 44.80 -37.70
C GLN A 158 -65.46 43.93 -37.07
N SER A 159 -66.51 44.57 -36.54
CA SER A 159 -67.72 43.92 -36.04
C SER A 159 -68.83 44.00 -37.10
N ASP A 160 -69.54 42.90 -37.35
CA ASP A 160 -70.70 42.85 -38.23
C ASP A 160 -71.89 43.68 -37.69
N ALA A 161 -71.96 43.88 -36.37
CA ALA A 161 -72.90 44.78 -35.71
C ALA A 161 -72.73 46.27 -36.10
N ALA A 162 -71.61 46.66 -36.71
CA ALA A 162 -71.38 48.01 -37.23
C ALA A 162 -72.36 48.41 -38.35
N GLN A 163 -73.06 47.45 -38.95
CA GLN A 163 -74.16 47.72 -39.90
C GLN A 163 -75.40 48.36 -39.23
N ASN A 164 -75.58 48.13 -37.93
CA ASN A 164 -76.77 48.55 -37.18
C ASN A 164 -76.48 49.67 -36.15
N TYR A 165 -75.22 49.82 -35.74
CA TYR A 165 -74.79 50.78 -34.71
C TYR A 165 -73.49 51.48 -35.11
N THR A 166 -73.33 52.75 -34.72
CA THR A 166 -72.02 53.41 -34.75
C THR A 166 -71.14 52.82 -33.65
N ILE A 167 -70.18 52.00 -34.04
CA ILE A 167 -69.23 51.33 -33.15
C ILE A 167 -67.91 52.10 -33.12
N PHE A 168 -67.37 52.30 -31.92
CA PHE A 168 -65.99 52.69 -31.69
C PHE A 168 -65.16 51.49 -31.24
N TYR A 169 -64.00 51.32 -31.84
CA TYR A 169 -63.04 50.27 -31.50
C TYR A 169 -62.02 50.76 -30.45
N SER A 170 -61.60 49.86 -29.57
CA SER A 170 -60.53 50.10 -28.60
C SER A 170 -59.76 48.81 -28.33
N ILE A 171 -58.49 48.91 -27.92
CA ILE A 171 -57.64 47.77 -27.56
C ILE A 171 -57.05 47.94 -26.15
N SER A 172 -56.79 46.84 -25.46
CA SER A 172 -56.12 46.79 -24.14
C SER A 172 -55.29 45.51 -24.02
N GLY A 173 -54.10 45.61 -23.44
CA GLY A 173 -53.11 44.52 -23.33
C GLY A 173 -51.69 45.04 -23.09
N PRO A 174 -50.73 44.15 -22.79
CA PRO A 174 -49.30 44.44 -22.93
C PRO A 174 -49.04 44.97 -24.35
N GLY A 175 -48.28 46.05 -24.48
CA GLY A 175 -48.13 46.76 -25.76
C GLY A 175 -49.07 47.97 -25.93
N VAL A 176 -50.09 48.14 -25.07
CA VAL A 176 -51.06 49.24 -25.19
C VAL A 176 -51.13 50.05 -23.89
N ASP A 177 -51.96 49.60 -22.95
CA ASP A 177 -52.24 50.19 -21.63
C ASP A 177 -51.45 49.52 -20.50
N LYS A 178 -50.54 48.61 -20.85
CA LYS A 178 -49.58 47.94 -19.98
C LYS A 178 -48.22 47.90 -20.68
N GLU A 179 -47.16 47.75 -19.90
CA GLU A 179 -45.79 47.69 -20.42
C GLU A 179 -45.61 46.60 -21.48
N PRO A 180 -44.91 46.89 -22.60
CA PRO A 180 -44.41 48.19 -23.03
C PRO A 180 -45.56 49.11 -23.51
N PHE A 181 -45.70 50.31 -22.94
CA PHE A 181 -46.83 51.20 -23.25
C PHE A 181 -46.79 51.78 -24.67
N ASN A 182 -47.98 52.02 -25.25
CA ASN A 182 -48.19 52.69 -26.53
C ASN A 182 -47.39 52.10 -27.71
N LEU A 183 -47.12 50.79 -27.70
CA LEU A 183 -46.52 50.08 -28.83
C LEU A 183 -47.57 49.86 -29.94
N PHE A 184 -48.80 49.53 -29.57
CA PHE A 184 -49.94 49.40 -30.48
C PHE A 184 -51.05 50.41 -30.16
N PHE A 185 -51.74 50.87 -31.19
CA PHE A 185 -53.02 51.59 -31.07
C PHE A 185 -53.99 51.13 -32.16
N ILE A 186 -55.28 51.38 -31.96
CA ILE A 186 -56.33 51.12 -32.95
C ILE A 186 -56.98 52.44 -33.36
N ASP A 187 -57.28 52.59 -34.65
CA ASP A 187 -58.17 53.64 -35.12
C ASP A 187 -59.60 53.32 -34.64
N LYS A 188 -60.15 54.22 -33.83
CA LYS A 188 -61.48 54.10 -33.22
C LYS A 188 -62.61 53.94 -34.24
N ASP A 189 -62.48 54.47 -35.46
CA ASP A 189 -63.56 54.51 -36.45
C ASP A 189 -63.39 53.41 -37.52
N THR A 190 -62.15 53.08 -37.91
CA THR A 190 -61.89 52.08 -38.97
C THR A 190 -61.57 50.68 -38.45
N GLY A 191 -61.15 50.55 -37.18
CA GLY A 191 -60.70 49.29 -36.59
C GLY A 191 -59.31 48.84 -37.08
N ASP A 192 -58.55 49.71 -37.74
CA ASP A 192 -57.17 49.44 -38.15
C ASP A 192 -56.22 49.54 -36.95
N ILE A 193 -55.46 48.47 -36.69
CA ILE A 193 -54.45 48.40 -35.64
C ILE A 193 -53.08 48.72 -36.24
N PHE A 194 -52.33 49.58 -35.55
CA PHE A 194 -51.01 50.03 -35.96
C PHE A 194 -49.97 49.83 -34.86
N CYS A 195 -48.73 49.53 -35.26
CA CYS A 195 -47.55 49.54 -34.42
C CYS A 195 -46.82 50.90 -34.52
N THR A 196 -46.38 51.47 -33.39
CA THR A 196 -45.80 52.83 -33.33
C THR A 196 -44.29 52.86 -33.49
N ARG A 197 -43.60 51.76 -33.22
CA ARG A 197 -42.14 51.65 -33.09
C ARG A 197 -41.68 50.24 -33.48
N SER A 198 -40.38 50.11 -33.72
CA SER A 198 -39.76 48.79 -33.89
C SER A 198 -39.85 47.96 -32.60
N ILE A 199 -39.77 46.64 -32.77
CA ILE A 199 -39.84 45.62 -31.74
C ILE A 199 -38.58 44.74 -31.90
N ASP A 200 -38.04 44.29 -30.77
CA ASP A 200 -36.94 43.34 -30.61
C ASP A 200 -37.59 42.06 -30.05
N ARG A 201 -37.36 40.92 -30.71
CA ARG A 201 -38.03 39.64 -30.43
C ARG A 201 -37.40 38.89 -29.27
N GLU A 202 -36.09 39.02 -29.06
CA GLU A 202 -35.35 38.53 -27.89
C GLU A 202 -35.91 39.14 -26.61
N GLN A 203 -36.36 40.39 -26.69
CA GLN A 203 -37.05 41.09 -25.61
C GLN A 203 -38.54 40.71 -25.51
N TYR A 204 -39.27 40.59 -26.64
CA TYR A 204 -40.72 40.32 -26.66
C TYR A 204 -41.17 39.40 -27.81
N GLN A 205 -41.42 38.13 -27.50
CA GLN A 205 -41.86 37.12 -28.49
C GLN A 205 -43.32 37.26 -28.98
N GLU A 206 -44.25 37.66 -28.10
CA GLU A 206 -45.67 37.84 -28.45
C GLU A 206 -46.40 38.87 -27.57
N PHE A 207 -47.45 39.49 -28.12
CA PHE A 207 -48.33 40.43 -27.42
C PHE A 207 -49.79 39.94 -27.42
N PRO A 208 -50.31 39.48 -26.25
CA PRO A 208 -51.71 39.08 -26.10
C PRO A 208 -52.60 40.30 -25.80
N ILE A 209 -53.33 40.77 -26.81
CA ILE A 209 -54.15 42.00 -26.77
C ILE A 209 -55.63 41.64 -26.89
N TYR A 210 -56.50 42.42 -26.28
CA TYR A 210 -57.96 42.31 -26.43
C TYR A 210 -58.49 43.50 -27.21
N ALA A 211 -59.25 43.22 -28.28
CA ALA A 211 -60.01 44.22 -29.02
C ALA A 211 -61.47 44.26 -28.54
N TYR A 212 -61.99 45.48 -28.41
CA TYR A 212 -63.32 45.80 -27.90
C TYR A 212 -64.07 46.64 -28.94
N ALA A 213 -65.37 46.37 -29.06
CA ALA A 213 -66.30 47.13 -29.89
C ALA A 213 -67.41 47.68 -28.99
N THR A 214 -67.53 49.01 -28.93
CA THR A 214 -68.44 49.72 -28.01
C THR A 214 -69.09 50.92 -28.69
N THR A 215 -70.35 51.21 -28.43
CA THR A 215 -71.04 52.39 -28.94
C THR A 215 -70.81 53.64 -28.06
N ALA A 216 -71.19 54.82 -28.56
CA ALA A 216 -71.04 56.11 -27.86
C ALA A 216 -71.66 56.15 -26.44
N ASP A 217 -72.75 55.42 -26.25
CA ASP A 217 -73.53 55.28 -25.01
C ASP A 217 -73.01 54.16 -24.08
N GLY A 218 -71.89 53.52 -24.43
CA GLY A 218 -71.23 52.49 -23.61
C GLY A 218 -71.83 51.09 -23.73
N TYR A 219 -72.72 50.85 -24.70
CA TYR A 219 -73.20 49.51 -25.00
C TYR A 219 -72.14 48.73 -25.78
N ALA A 220 -71.85 47.50 -25.34
CA ALA A 220 -70.91 46.59 -25.98
C ALA A 220 -71.71 45.53 -26.77
N PRO A 221 -71.89 45.69 -28.10
CA PRO A 221 -72.61 44.71 -28.91
C PRO A 221 -71.88 43.36 -29.05
N GLU A 222 -70.55 43.35 -28.90
CA GLU A 222 -69.71 42.17 -29.07
C GLU A 222 -68.88 41.83 -27.82
N TYR A 223 -68.48 40.56 -27.74
CA TYR A 223 -67.53 40.12 -26.72
C TYR A 223 -66.09 40.50 -27.10
N PRO A 224 -65.20 40.79 -26.13
CA PRO A 224 -63.81 41.13 -26.43
C PRO A 224 -63.11 40.01 -27.21
N LEU A 225 -62.49 40.39 -28.33
CA LEU A 225 -61.76 39.49 -29.21
C LEU A 225 -60.30 39.37 -28.73
N PRO A 226 -59.84 38.21 -28.25
CA PRO A 226 -58.41 37.99 -28.02
C PRO A 226 -57.66 37.94 -29.36
N LEU A 227 -56.69 38.82 -29.49
CA LEU A 227 -55.69 38.89 -30.55
C LEU A 227 -54.34 38.47 -29.96
N VAL A 228 -53.52 37.81 -30.78
CA VAL A 228 -52.13 37.51 -30.43
C VAL A 228 -51.28 38.02 -31.58
N PHE A 229 -50.41 38.98 -31.30
CA PHE A 229 -49.41 39.44 -32.26
C PHE A 229 -48.11 38.69 -31.97
N LYS A 230 -47.74 37.73 -32.83
CA LYS A 230 -46.44 37.04 -32.74
C LYS A 230 -45.40 37.95 -33.38
N VAL A 231 -44.25 38.11 -32.74
CA VAL A 231 -43.08 38.70 -33.39
C VAL A 231 -42.38 37.61 -34.19
N GLU A 232 -42.09 37.89 -35.45
CA GLU A 232 -41.26 37.05 -36.33
C GLU A 232 -39.79 37.46 -36.21
N ASP A 233 -38.94 36.44 -36.25
CA ASP A 233 -37.51 36.45 -36.01
C ASP A 233 -36.73 36.82 -37.28
N ASP A 234 -35.71 37.67 -37.15
CA ASP A 234 -34.66 37.89 -38.17
C ASP A 234 -33.31 37.43 -37.62
N ASN A 235 -32.32 37.20 -38.49
CA ASN A 235 -31.00 36.71 -38.09
C ASN A 235 -30.10 37.89 -37.65
N ASP A 236 -30.42 38.54 -36.52
CA ASP A 236 -29.74 39.75 -36.05
C ASP A 236 -28.68 39.50 -34.96
N ASN A 237 -28.73 38.36 -34.23
CA ASN A 237 -27.70 37.97 -33.29
C ASN A 237 -26.62 37.11 -33.95
N ALA A 238 -25.35 37.42 -33.65
CA ALA A 238 -24.23 36.59 -34.10
C ALA A 238 -23.88 35.54 -33.03
N PRO A 239 -23.70 34.26 -33.39
CA PRO A 239 -23.42 33.20 -32.42
C PRO A 239 -22.06 33.42 -31.74
N TYR A 240 -21.99 33.21 -30.43
CA TYR A 240 -20.78 33.45 -29.64
C TYR A 240 -20.39 32.24 -28.78
N PHE A 241 -19.10 32.04 -28.58
CA PHE A 241 -18.59 31.01 -27.67
C PHE A 241 -18.81 31.42 -26.21
N GLU A 242 -19.36 30.52 -25.40
CA GLU A 242 -19.62 30.73 -23.95
C GLU A 242 -18.33 31.12 -23.19
N SER A 243 -17.18 30.55 -23.60
CA SER A 243 -15.86 30.90 -23.10
C SER A 243 -14.96 31.40 -24.23
N LYS A 244 -14.34 32.57 -24.04
CA LYS A 244 -13.45 33.20 -25.03
C LYS A 244 -12.12 32.45 -25.23
N VAL A 245 -11.65 31.77 -24.19
CA VAL A 245 -10.47 30.91 -24.19
C VAL A 245 -10.85 29.60 -23.52
N THR A 246 -10.79 28.50 -24.26
CA THR A 246 -11.05 27.16 -23.74
C THR A 246 -9.75 26.36 -23.77
N VAL A 247 -9.44 25.65 -22.68
CA VAL A 247 -8.29 24.76 -22.61
C VAL A 247 -8.80 23.32 -22.51
N PHE A 248 -8.28 22.45 -23.37
CA PHE A 248 -8.46 21.00 -23.28
C PHE A 248 -7.11 20.31 -23.14
N SER A 249 -7.13 19.13 -22.55
CA SER A 249 -5.97 18.24 -22.49
C SER A 249 -6.26 16.92 -23.22
N VAL A 250 -5.22 16.30 -23.76
CA VAL A 250 -5.31 14.98 -24.40
C VAL A 250 -3.98 14.25 -24.23
N PRO A 251 -3.96 12.96 -23.87
CA PRO A 251 -2.71 12.20 -23.83
C PRO A 251 -2.06 12.16 -25.22
N GLU A 252 -0.75 12.27 -25.23
CA GLU A 252 0.04 12.01 -26.42
C GLU A 252 -0.01 10.53 -26.83
N ASN A 253 0.55 10.21 -28.01
CA ASN A 253 0.53 8.87 -28.60
C ASN A 253 -0.88 8.23 -28.74
N CYS A 254 -1.95 9.00 -28.49
CA CYS A 254 -3.31 8.53 -28.51
C CYS A 254 -3.75 8.13 -29.92
N ARG A 255 -4.68 7.17 -29.99
CA ARG A 255 -5.23 6.70 -31.27
C ARG A 255 -5.93 7.83 -32.04
N THR A 256 -5.87 7.78 -33.37
CA THR A 256 -6.71 8.61 -34.25
C THR A 256 -8.19 8.47 -33.89
N GLY A 257 -8.93 9.58 -33.92
CA GLY A 257 -10.34 9.64 -33.57
C GLY A 257 -10.61 9.77 -32.07
N THR A 258 -9.57 9.97 -31.25
CA THR A 258 -9.75 10.27 -29.81
C THR A 258 -10.42 11.64 -29.67
N SER A 259 -11.47 11.71 -28.83
CA SER A 259 -12.19 12.95 -28.53
C SER A 259 -11.39 13.79 -27.54
N VAL A 260 -11.03 15.01 -27.93
CA VAL A 260 -10.28 15.96 -27.11
C VAL A 260 -11.23 16.78 -26.22
N GLY A 261 -12.38 17.16 -26.76
CA GLY A 261 -13.35 18.00 -26.05
C GLY A 261 -14.49 18.43 -26.97
N LYS A 262 -15.46 19.14 -26.39
CA LYS A 262 -16.58 19.74 -27.12
C LYS A 262 -16.62 21.24 -26.85
N VAL A 263 -16.70 22.05 -27.90
CA VAL A 263 -17.10 23.46 -27.77
C VAL A 263 -18.58 23.65 -28.02
N THR A 264 -19.14 24.63 -27.31
CA THR A 264 -20.51 25.07 -27.45
C THR A 264 -20.50 26.58 -27.67
N ALA A 265 -21.32 27.02 -28.60
CA ALA A 265 -21.67 28.42 -28.81
C ALA A 265 -23.16 28.61 -28.59
N ILE A 266 -23.54 29.83 -28.24
CA ILE A 266 -24.91 30.25 -27.97
C ILE A 266 -25.30 31.26 -29.04
N ASP A 267 -26.54 31.16 -29.46
CA ASP A 267 -27.24 32.08 -30.35
C ASP A 267 -28.55 32.48 -29.68
N LEU A 268 -29.04 33.70 -29.93
CA LEU A 268 -30.17 34.28 -29.20
C LEU A 268 -31.47 34.32 -30.03
N ASP A 269 -31.37 34.19 -31.35
CA ASP A 269 -32.48 34.12 -32.33
C ASP A 269 -33.46 32.94 -32.05
N GLU A 270 -34.49 32.73 -32.86
CA GLU A 270 -35.53 31.71 -32.63
C GLU A 270 -34.95 30.29 -32.71
N PRO A 271 -35.03 29.48 -31.63
CA PRO A 271 -34.46 28.15 -31.61
C PRO A 271 -35.15 27.21 -32.60
N ASP A 272 -34.43 26.16 -33.01
CA ASP A 272 -34.84 25.16 -34.00
C ASP A 272 -35.09 25.70 -35.42
N THR A 273 -34.76 26.96 -35.70
CA THR A 273 -34.84 27.56 -37.05
C THR A 273 -33.57 27.31 -37.90
N LEU A 274 -33.40 28.08 -38.97
CA LEU A 274 -32.11 28.20 -39.66
C LEU A 274 -31.18 29.21 -38.99
N HIS A 275 -31.71 30.23 -38.31
CA HIS A 275 -30.92 31.30 -37.70
C HIS A 275 -30.03 30.68 -36.63
N THR A 276 -30.61 30.06 -35.60
CA THR A 276 -29.85 29.32 -34.57
C THR A 276 -29.17 28.02 -35.04
N ARG A 277 -29.09 27.71 -36.35
CA ARG A 277 -28.47 26.48 -36.87
C ARG A 277 -26.96 26.62 -37.05
N LEU A 278 -26.25 26.41 -35.94
CA LEU A 278 -24.81 26.61 -35.87
C LEU A 278 -23.99 25.55 -36.61
N LYS A 279 -22.89 25.99 -37.23
CA LYS A 279 -21.82 25.15 -37.78
C LYS A 279 -20.45 25.58 -37.24
N TYR A 280 -19.68 24.60 -36.77
CA TYR A 280 -18.33 24.78 -36.22
C TYR A 280 -17.26 24.43 -37.25
N LYS A 281 -16.14 25.20 -37.26
CA LYS A 281 -15.01 25.00 -38.17
C LYS A 281 -13.69 25.42 -37.54
N ILE A 282 -12.62 24.65 -37.77
CA ILE A 282 -11.25 25.09 -37.47
C ILE A 282 -10.76 25.94 -38.65
N LEU A 283 -10.50 27.23 -38.41
CA LEU A 283 -9.87 28.11 -39.40
C LEU A 283 -8.38 27.84 -39.52
N GLN A 284 -7.69 27.82 -38.38
CA GLN A 284 -6.24 27.70 -38.31
C GLN A 284 -5.81 26.83 -37.11
N GLN A 285 -4.80 26.00 -37.33
CA GLN A 285 -4.03 25.33 -36.28
C GLN A 285 -2.67 26.03 -36.15
N ILE A 286 -2.12 26.10 -34.94
CA ILE A 286 -0.75 26.53 -34.67
C ILE A 286 -0.12 25.47 -33.76
N PRO A 287 0.95 24.76 -34.18
CA PRO A 287 1.59 24.79 -35.51
C PRO A 287 0.64 24.42 -36.67
N ASN A 288 0.87 24.98 -37.87
CA ASN A 288 -0.08 24.86 -39.00
C ASN A 288 -0.05 23.52 -39.72
N ASN A 289 1.11 22.83 -39.73
CA ASN A 289 1.30 21.55 -40.39
C ASN A 289 2.13 20.60 -39.51
N PRO A 290 1.82 19.29 -39.50
CA PRO A 290 0.61 18.68 -40.07
C PRO A 290 -0.64 19.03 -39.24
N ARG A 291 -1.84 18.82 -39.81
CA ARG A 291 -3.10 19.05 -39.09
C ARG A 291 -3.45 17.82 -38.25
N HIS A 292 -3.42 17.98 -36.93
CA HIS A 292 -3.62 16.91 -35.93
C HIS A 292 -5.06 16.86 -35.38
N PHE A 293 -5.87 17.89 -35.65
CA PHE A 293 -7.23 18.00 -35.12
C PHE A 293 -8.26 18.28 -36.22
N THR A 294 -9.46 17.75 -36.03
CA THR A 294 -10.67 18.08 -36.79
C THR A 294 -11.82 18.38 -35.83
N VAL A 295 -12.84 19.10 -36.29
CA VAL A 295 -14.07 19.37 -35.52
C VAL A 295 -15.28 18.84 -36.27
N HIS A 296 -16.20 18.20 -35.56
CA HIS A 296 -17.48 17.79 -36.12
C HIS A 296 -18.41 19.01 -36.27
N PRO A 297 -18.88 19.34 -37.48
CA PRO A 297 -19.45 20.64 -37.79
C PRO A 297 -20.77 20.93 -37.09
N ASP A 298 -21.57 19.90 -36.75
CA ASP A 298 -22.87 20.08 -36.07
C ASP A 298 -22.80 20.01 -34.54
N THR A 299 -21.72 19.44 -33.98
CA THR A 299 -21.67 19.09 -32.54
C THR A 299 -20.55 19.79 -31.78
N GLY A 300 -19.62 20.45 -32.46
CA GLY A 300 -18.48 21.13 -31.84
C GLY A 300 -17.47 20.18 -31.18
N VAL A 301 -17.59 18.87 -31.39
CA VAL A 301 -16.66 17.87 -30.85
C VAL A 301 -15.37 17.86 -31.66
N ILE A 302 -14.23 18.03 -30.97
CA ILE A 302 -12.89 18.04 -31.54
C ILE A 302 -12.27 16.66 -31.38
N THR A 303 -11.74 16.10 -32.46
CA THR A 303 -11.11 14.78 -32.46
C THR A 303 -9.74 14.81 -33.13
N THR A 304 -8.88 13.85 -32.75
CA THR A 304 -7.54 13.70 -33.33
C THR A 304 -7.60 13.07 -34.72
N THR A 305 -6.81 13.58 -35.67
CA THR A 305 -6.72 13.07 -37.06
C THR A 305 -5.53 12.15 -37.28
N THR A 306 -4.53 12.21 -36.39
CA THR A 306 -3.27 11.46 -36.48
C THR A 306 -2.94 10.78 -35.15
N PRO A 307 -2.26 9.62 -35.14
CA PRO A 307 -1.73 9.01 -33.92
C PRO A 307 -0.33 9.55 -33.56
N LEU A 308 0.10 10.65 -34.18
CA LEU A 308 1.44 11.23 -34.08
C LEU A 308 1.40 12.55 -33.28
N LEU A 309 0.67 12.53 -32.17
CA LEU A 309 0.71 13.57 -31.14
C LEU A 309 1.81 13.18 -30.16
N ASP A 310 2.72 14.10 -29.89
CA ASP A 310 4.04 13.84 -29.32
C ASP A 310 4.49 15.15 -28.65
N ARG A 311 4.65 15.11 -27.33
CA ARG A 311 4.81 16.25 -26.44
C ARG A 311 6.26 16.75 -26.48
N GLU A 312 7.22 15.86 -26.65
CA GLU A 312 8.65 16.14 -26.83
C GLU A 312 8.88 16.99 -28.08
N LYS A 313 8.09 16.78 -29.14
CA LYS A 313 8.09 17.62 -30.34
C LYS A 313 7.26 18.89 -30.19
N CYS A 314 6.06 18.82 -29.61
CA CYS A 314 5.17 19.98 -29.46
C CYS A 314 4.11 19.77 -28.37
N ASP A 315 4.36 20.34 -27.19
CA ASP A 315 3.49 20.27 -26.00
C ASP A 315 2.11 20.92 -26.15
N THR A 316 1.97 21.93 -27.00
CA THR A 316 0.79 22.81 -27.03
C THR A 316 0.37 23.19 -28.45
N TYR A 317 -0.91 22.98 -28.76
CA TYR A 317 -1.54 23.39 -30.01
C TYR A 317 -2.59 24.49 -29.76
N LYS A 318 -2.70 25.45 -30.66
CA LYS A 318 -3.76 26.47 -30.63
C LYS A 318 -4.64 26.37 -31.87
N LEU A 319 -5.95 26.25 -31.66
CA LEU A 319 -6.96 26.23 -32.71
C LEU A 319 -7.72 27.56 -32.71
N ILE A 320 -7.71 28.24 -33.85
CA ILE A 320 -8.63 29.36 -34.11
C ILE A 320 -9.88 28.76 -34.74
N MET A 321 -10.99 28.90 -34.02
CA MET A 321 -12.30 28.37 -34.38
C MET A 321 -13.19 29.46 -34.95
N GLU A 322 -14.07 29.06 -35.86
CA GLU A 322 -15.25 29.80 -36.30
C GLU A 322 -16.50 29.03 -35.88
N VAL A 323 -17.50 29.75 -35.40
CA VAL A 323 -18.89 29.31 -35.38
C VAL A 323 -19.71 30.25 -36.26
N ARG A 324 -20.60 29.70 -37.08
CA ARG A 324 -21.45 30.44 -38.02
C ARG A 324 -22.88 29.91 -37.98
N ASP A 325 -23.84 30.81 -38.01
CA ASP A 325 -25.28 30.54 -38.05
C ASP A 325 -25.73 30.06 -39.45
N MET A 326 -27.05 30.07 -39.72
CA MET A 326 -27.61 29.83 -41.07
C MET A 326 -27.20 28.51 -41.74
N GLY A 327 -26.87 27.49 -40.94
CA GLY A 327 -26.34 26.22 -41.42
C GLY A 327 -24.93 26.32 -42.01
N GLY A 328 -24.16 27.35 -41.66
CA GLY A 328 -22.80 27.60 -42.12
C GLY A 328 -22.70 28.27 -43.50
N GLN A 329 -23.78 28.91 -43.98
CA GLN A 329 -23.80 29.57 -45.28
C GLN A 329 -23.00 30.89 -45.27
N PRO A 330 -22.36 31.32 -46.38
CA PRO A 330 -21.42 32.45 -46.36
C PRO A 330 -21.99 33.81 -45.95
N PHE A 331 -23.31 34.00 -46.03
CA PHE A 331 -24.01 35.22 -45.59
C PHE A 331 -24.36 35.21 -44.10
N GLY A 332 -24.27 34.06 -43.43
CA GLY A 332 -24.56 33.93 -42.02
C GLY A 332 -23.56 34.67 -41.13
N LEU A 333 -24.02 35.19 -40.00
CA LEU A 333 -23.16 35.85 -39.01
C LEU A 333 -22.28 34.81 -38.32
N PHE A 334 -21.12 35.27 -37.86
CA PHE A 334 -20.09 34.40 -37.31
C PHE A 334 -19.26 35.09 -36.26
N ASN A 335 -18.67 34.29 -35.38
CA ASN A 335 -17.70 34.76 -34.40
C ASN A 335 -16.54 33.76 -34.29
N THR A 336 -15.44 34.20 -33.69
CA THR A 336 -14.22 33.40 -33.58
C THR A 336 -13.78 33.21 -32.13
N GLY A 337 -13.24 32.04 -31.84
CA GLY A 337 -12.76 31.64 -30.51
C GLY A 337 -11.38 31.01 -30.60
N THR A 338 -10.61 31.07 -29.50
CA THR A 338 -9.30 30.40 -29.42
C THR A 338 -9.37 29.24 -28.43
N ILE A 339 -9.08 28.04 -28.91
CA ILE A 339 -8.93 26.84 -28.08
C ILE A 339 -7.45 26.53 -27.98
N THR A 340 -6.98 26.23 -26.77
CA THR A 340 -5.65 25.69 -26.54
C THR A 340 -5.77 24.21 -26.16
N ILE A 341 -5.00 23.35 -26.81
CA ILE A 341 -4.91 21.93 -26.51
C ILE A 341 -3.49 21.67 -25.99
N SER A 342 -3.37 21.31 -24.72
CA SER A 342 -2.11 20.84 -24.12
C SER A 342 -2.04 19.33 -24.19
N LEU A 343 -0.89 18.78 -24.57
CA LEU A 343 -0.67 17.33 -24.49
C LEU A 343 -0.37 16.93 -23.05
N GLU A 344 -0.98 15.83 -22.61
CA GLU A 344 -0.62 15.17 -21.36
C GLU A 344 0.52 14.19 -21.65
N ASP A 345 1.51 14.22 -20.77
CA ASP A 345 2.75 13.45 -20.80
C ASP A 345 2.48 11.95 -20.53
N GLU A 346 2.98 11.06 -21.38
CA GLU A 346 2.95 9.60 -21.23
C GLU A 346 4.38 9.05 -21.29
N ASN A 347 4.71 8.05 -20.47
CA ASN A 347 6.07 7.49 -20.44
C ASN A 347 6.38 6.66 -21.70
N ASP A 348 6.80 7.30 -22.78
CA ASP A 348 7.20 6.65 -24.03
C ASP A 348 8.71 6.70 -24.32
N ASN A 349 9.46 7.56 -23.62
CA ASN A 349 10.92 7.60 -23.68
C ASN A 349 11.54 6.82 -22.50
N ALA A 350 12.60 6.06 -22.77
CA ALA A 350 13.35 5.38 -21.71
C ALA A 350 14.60 6.17 -21.31
N PRO A 351 14.94 6.20 -20.01
CA PRO A 351 16.11 6.89 -19.52
C PRO A 351 17.35 6.17 -20.01
N TYR A 352 18.33 6.94 -20.47
CA TYR A 352 19.59 6.41 -20.98
C TYR A 352 20.79 7.06 -20.31
N PHE A 353 21.83 6.29 -20.07
CA PHE A 353 23.10 6.79 -19.54
C PHE A 353 23.80 7.67 -20.56
N THR A 354 24.44 8.76 -20.10
CA THR A 354 25.23 9.64 -20.95
C THR A 354 26.43 8.90 -21.58
N GLU A 355 27.09 8.03 -20.80
CA GLU A 355 28.21 7.19 -21.26
C GLU A 355 27.81 5.70 -21.36
N THR A 356 28.40 5.00 -22.34
CA THR A 356 28.13 3.57 -22.61
C THR A 356 28.79 2.61 -21.61
N SER A 357 29.82 3.08 -20.90
CA SER A 357 30.48 2.34 -19.83
C SER A 357 31.24 3.31 -18.93
N TYR A 358 31.42 2.94 -17.66
CA TYR A 358 32.14 3.73 -16.67
C TYR A 358 33.31 2.93 -16.08
N THR A 359 34.38 3.61 -15.69
CA THR A 359 35.49 3.02 -14.94
C THR A 359 35.80 3.90 -13.76
N VAL A 360 35.98 3.28 -12.59
CA VAL A 360 36.23 3.95 -11.32
C VAL A 360 37.29 3.19 -10.54
N GLU A 361 38.10 3.91 -9.77
CA GLU A 361 39.11 3.35 -8.88
C GLU A 361 38.72 3.62 -7.43
N VAL A 362 38.75 2.59 -6.58
CA VAL A 362 38.46 2.69 -5.15
C VAL A 362 39.55 1.98 -4.36
N GLU A 363 40.00 2.59 -3.28
CA GLU A 363 40.91 1.93 -2.32
C GLU A 363 40.17 0.79 -1.61
N GLU A 364 40.90 -0.28 -1.32
CA GLU A 364 40.36 -1.37 -0.53
C GLU A 364 40.06 -0.98 0.92
N ASN A 365 39.34 -1.83 1.64
CA ASN A 365 38.91 -1.63 3.02
C ASN A 365 38.07 -0.35 3.30
N ARG A 366 37.72 0.42 2.27
CA ARG A 366 36.81 1.58 2.36
C ARG A 366 35.35 1.13 2.49
N ILE A 367 34.61 1.80 3.37
CA ILE A 367 33.19 1.54 3.66
C ILE A 367 32.44 2.89 3.69
N ASP A 368 31.19 2.89 3.23
CA ASP A 368 30.29 4.06 3.14
C ASP A 368 30.88 5.22 2.31
N VAL A 369 31.63 4.89 1.26
CA VAL A 369 32.20 5.84 0.29
C VAL A 369 31.39 5.82 -1.01
N GLU A 370 30.98 6.99 -1.46
CA GLU A 370 30.49 7.24 -2.83
C GLU A 370 31.68 7.11 -3.79
N ILE A 371 31.58 6.21 -4.78
CA ILE A 371 32.64 5.97 -5.75
C ILE A 371 32.33 6.59 -7.12
N LEU A 372 31.07 6.61 -7.54
CA LEU A 372 30.68 7.05 -8.88
C LEU A 372 29.29 7.69 -8.88
N ARG A 373 29.17 8.81 -9.61
CA ARG A 373 27.90 9.34 -10.09
C ARG A 373 27.74 9.06 -11.58
N MET A 374 26.56 8.62 -12.00
CA MET A 374 26.23 8.44 -13.42
C MET A 374 24.96 9.24 -13.74
N ALA A 375 25.08 10.19 -14.68
CA ALA A 375 23.96 10.95 -15.18
C ALA A 375 23.17 10.13 -16.22
N VAL A 376 21.86 10.35 -16.23
CA VAL A 376 20.95 9.84 -17.24
C VAL A 376 20.16 10.99 -17.85
N HIS A 377 19.76 10.80 -19.10
CA HIS A 377 18.83 11.68 -19.78
C HIS A 377 17.53 10.94 -20.04
N ASP A 378 16.44 11.68 -19.85
CA ASP A 378 15.08 11.29 -20.20
C ASP A 378 14.46 12.47 -20.96
N HIS A 379 13.54 12.19 -21.87
CA HIS A 379 12.89 13.20 -22.70
C HIS A 379 11.47 13.55 -22.22
N ASP A 380 10.85 12.67 -21.42
CA ASP A 380 9.56 12.88 -20.76
C ASP A 380 9.57 14.12 -19.83
N LEU A 381 8.39 14.59 -19.40
CA LEU A 381 8.26 15.81 -18.60
C LEU A 381 9.08 15.75 -17.30
N PRO A 382 9.98 16.72 -17.02
CA PRO A 382 10.89 16.64 -15.88
C PRO A 382 10.18 16.74 -14.52
N ASN A 383 10.71 16.01 -13.53
CA ASN A 383 10.21 15.89 -12.14
C ASN A 383 8.93 15.05 -11.94
N THR A 384 8.38 14.46 -13.00
CA THR A 384 7.27 13.49 -12.95
C THR A 384 7.77 12.08 -12.64
N PRO A 385 6.88 11.12 -12.30
CA PRO A 385 7.22 9.70 -12.25
C PRO A 385 7.69 9.12 -13.60
N HIS A 386 7.43 9.83 -14.71
CA HIS A 386 7.87 9.42 -16.04
C HIS A 386 9.36 9.72 -16.18
N SER A 387 9.84 10.93 -15.88
CA SER A 387 11.28 11.24 -15.96
C SER A 387 12.15 10.76 -14.78
N ARG A 388 11.58 10.40 -13.62
CA ARG A 388 12.35 9.97 -12.44
C ARG A 388 13.00 8.60 -12.59
N ALA A 389 14.31 8.53 -12.39
CA ALA A 389 15.12 7.35 -12.59
C ALA A 389 15.15 6.43 -11.34
N VAL A 390 15.08 5.12 -11.60
CA VAL A 390 15.20 4.04 -10.63
C VAL A 390 16.29 3.09 -11.10
N TYR A 391 17.35 2.98 -10.31
CA TYR A 391 18.54 2.20 -10.65
C TYR A 391 18.58 0.84 -9.98
N GLN A 392 19.11 -0.16 -10.69
CA GLN A 392 19.28 -1.52 -10.18
C GLN A 392 20.62 -2.11 -10.61
N ILE A 393 21.33 -2.75 -9.69
CA ILE A 393 22.53 -3.54 -10.02
C ILE A 393 22.05 -4.95 -10.40
N LEU A 394 22.36 -5.37 -11.62
CA LEU A 394 21.84 -6.60 -12.22
C LEU A 394 22.78 -7.79 -12.04
N GLN A 395 24.09 -7.54 -12.08
CA GLN A 395 25.16 -8.54 -12.05
C GLN A 395 26.42 -7.96 -11.38
N GLY A 396 27.27 -8.81 -10.79
CA GLY A 396 28.57 -8.44 -10.19
C GLY A 396 28.51 -7.97 -8.74
N ASN A 397 27.36 -8.11 -8.08
CA ASN A 397 27.14 -7.68 -6.69
C ASN A 397 26.53 -8.80 -5.82
N GLU A 398 26.93 -10.04 -6.10
CA GLU A 398 26.42 -11.26 -5.45
C GLU A 398 26.66 -11.25 -3.93
N ASN A 399 27.77 -10.62 -3.52
CA ASN A 399 28.14 -10.46 -2.11
C ASN A 399 27.45 -9.28 -1.40
N GLY A 400 26.70 -8.44 -2.13
CA GLY A 400 26.10 -7.21 -1.59
C GLY A 400 27.13 -6.20 -1.10
N THR A 401 28.23 -6.04 -1.84
CA THR A 401 29.34 -5.11 -1.55
C THR A 401 29.01 -3.68 -1.96
N PHE A 402 28.22 -3.53 -3.02
CA PHE A 402 27.83 -2.25 -3.60
C PHE A 402 26.36 -1.95 -3.32
N LYS A 403 26.03 -0.66 -3.20
CA LYS A 403 24.67 -0.14 -3.13
C LYS A 403 24.52 0.99 -4.13
N ILE A 404 23.40 1.01 -4.85
CA ILE A 404 23.02 2.11 -5.74
C ILE A 404 21.77 2.82 -5.20
N SER A 405 21.69 4.12 -5.43
CA SER A 405 20.53 4.95 -5.09
C SER A 405 20.41 6.13 -6.06
N THR A 406 19.18 6.57 -6.32
CA THR A 406 18.92 7.81 -7.06
C THR A 406 19.11 9.03 -6.16
N ASP A 407 19.84 10.05 -6.61
CA ASP A 407 19.79 11.39 -6.00
C ASP A 407 18.49 12.09 -6.44
N PRO A 408 17.55 12.41 -5.54
CA PRO A 408 16.23 12.92 -5.92
C PRO A 408 16.27 14.34 -6.49
N ASN A 409 17.41 15.05 -6.43
CA ASN A 409 17.54 16.42 -6.92
C ASN A 409 18.14 16.48 -8.33
N THR A 410 19.09 15.58 -8.63
CA THR A 410 19.80 15.53 -9.93
C THR A 410 19.34 14.37 -10.81
N ASN A 411 18.57 13.43 -10.25
CA ASN A 411 18.14 12.18 -10.88
C ASN A 411 19.30 11.22 -11.21
N GLU A 412 20.51 11.48 -10.70
CA GLU A 412 21.72 10.70 -10.97
C GLU A 412 21.77 9.40 -10.15
N ALA A 413 22.45 8.38 -10.69
CA ALA A 413 22.82 7.20 -9.94
C ALA A 413 24.02 7.50 -9.04
N VAL A 414 23.85 7.33 -7.74
CA VAL A 414 24.92 7.36 -6.73
C VAL A 414 25.28 5.93 -6.38
N LEU A 415 26.50 5.50 -6.73
CA LEU A 415 27.04 4.18 -6.43
C LEU A 415 28.01 4.26 -5.24
N CYS A 416 27.74 3.48 -4.20
CA CYS A 416 28.53 3.44 -2.96
C CYS A 416 29.02 2.03 -2.63
N VAL A 417 30.14 1.96 -1.91
CA VAL A 417 30.69 0.73 -1.31
C VAL A 417 30.17 0.60 0.12
N VAL A 418 29.45 -0.48 0.43
CA VAL A 418 28.82 -0.74 1.75
C VAL A 418 29.43 -1.94 2.50
N LYS A 419 30.31 -2.69 1.86
CA LYS A 419 31.21 -3.66 2.49
C LYS A 419 32.61 -3.45 1.95
N PRO A 420 33.68 -3.68 2.72
CA PRO A 420 35.03 -3.51 2.22
C PRO A 420 35.30 -4.45 1.04
N LEU A 421 36.06 -3.94 0.07
CA LEU A 421 36.75 -4.74 -0.93
C LEU A 421 38.13 -5.13 -0.37
N ASN A 422 38.70 -6.22 -0.85
CA ASN A 422 40.09 -6.63 -0.62
C ASN A 422 40.73 -6.93 -1.98
N TYR A 423 41.94 -6.42 -2.20
CA TYR A 423 42.64 -6.41 -3.48
C TYR A 423 43.28 -7.76 -3.81
N GLU A 424 43.79 -8.48 -2.80
CA GLU A 424 44.43 -9.79 -2.92
C GLU A 424 43.46 -10.82 -3.49
N VAL A 425 42.19 -10.74 -3.08
CA VAL A 425 41.10 -11.60 -3.55
C VAL A 425 40.54 -11.11 -4.89
N ASN A 426 40.20 -9.82 -5.04
CA ASN A 426 39.55 -9.29 -6.25
C ASN A 426 40.05 -7.89 -6.65
N ARG A 427 41.00 -7.84 -7.58
CA ARG A 427 41.57 -6.58 -8.11
C ARG A 427 40.60 -5.74 -8.96
N GLN A 428 39.54 -6.33 -9.48
CA GLN A 428 38.51 -5.64 -10.26
C GLN A 428 37.15 -6.32 -10.10
N VAL A 429 36.08 -5.52 -10.10
CA VAL A 429 34.70 -5.98 -10.13
C VAL A 429 33.99 -5.32 -11.31
N VAL A 430 33.25 -6.11 -12.09
CA VAL A 430 32.47 -5.61 -13.23
C VAL A 430 31.00 -5.69 -12.87
N LEU A 431 30.35 -4.53 -12.75
CA LEU A 431 28.93 -4.39 -12.45
C LEU A 431 28.15 -4.14 -13.73
N GLN A 432 27.02 -4.80 -13.90
CA GLN A 432 26.01 -4.39 -14.89
C GLN A 432 24.90 -3.64 -14.16
N ILE A 433 24.62 -2.40 -14.58
CA ILE A 433 23.65 -1.52 -13.93
C ILE A 433 22.57 -1.15 -14.93
N GLY A 434 21.30 -1.30 -14.53
CA GLY A 434 20.13 -0.90 -15.29
C GLY A 434 19.48 0.38 -14.75
N VAL A 435 18.82 1.12 -15.63
CA VAL A 435 17.95 2.25 -15.27
C VAL A 435 16.56 2.10 -15.88
N LEU A 436 15.55 2.38 -15.06
CA LEU A 436 14.12 2.42 -15.39
C LEU A 436 13.52 3.72 -14.85
N ASN A 437 12.27 3.98 -15.18
CA ASN A 437 11.50 5.08 -14.58
C ASN A 437 10.77 4.61 -13.30
N GLU A 438 10.27 5.56 -12.51
CA GLU A 438 9.33 5.28 -11.40
C GLU A 438 7.98 4.77 -11.95
N ALA A 439 7.53 5.30 -13.08
CA ALA A 439 6.35 4.84 -13.82
C ALA A 439 6.65 3.67 -14.78
N GLN A 440 5.58 2.98 -15.20
CA GLN A 440 5.67 1.95 -16.23
C GLN A 440 5.61 2.58 -17.63
N PHE A 441 6.39 2.06 -18.57
CA PHE A 441 6.34 2.45 -19.97
C PHE A 441 4.94 2.31 -20.58
N ALA A 442 4.45 3.40 -21.17
CA ALA A 442 3.29 3.40 -22.03
C ALA A 442 3.57 2.51 -23.25
N LYS A 443 2.69 1.52 -23.50
CA LYS A 443 2.80 0.69 -24.70
C LYS A 443 2.37 1.49 -25.93
N ALA A 444 3.34 2.13 -26.58
CA ALA A 444 3.15 2.72 -27.90
C ALA A 444 2.48 1.69 -28.84
N VAL A 445 1.29 2.03 -29.33
CA VAL A 445 0.33 1.11 -29.98
C VAL A 445 0.91 0.43 -31.24
N ASN A 446 2.02 0.93 -31.77
CA ASN A 446 2.71 0.41 -32.96
C ASN A 446 4.16 -0.08 -32.71
N SER A 447 4.70 0.00 -31.49
CA SER A 447 6.09 -0.40 -31.20
C SER A 447 6.21 -1.91 -30.94
N LYS A 448 6.85 -2.62 -31.87
CA LYS A 448 7.16 -4.06 -31.72
C LYS A 448 8.30 -4.37 -30.74
N THR A 449 9.03 -3.35 -30.32
CA THR A 449 10.08 -3.42 -29.31
C THR A 449 9.48 -3.13 -27.95
N THR A 450 9.44 -4.13 -27.08
CA THR A 450 9.34 -3.90 -25.64
C THR A 450 10.51 -2.99 -25.27
N THR A 451 10.26 -1.78 -24.80
CA THR A 451 11.32 -0.85 -24.42
C THR A 451 12.14 -1.49 -23.30
N THR A 452 13.34 -1.96 -23.65
CA THR A 452 14.22 -2.68 -22.74
C THR A 452 15.00 -1.69 -21.92
N MET A 453 14.95 -1.87 -20.59
CA MET A 453 15.79 -1.20 -19.60
C MET A 453 17.17 -0.87 -20.15
N CYS A 454 17.56 0.41 -20.16
CA CYS A 454 18.90 0.79 -20.56
C CYS A 454 19.90 0.24 -19.54
N THR A 455 21.00 -0.37 -20.00
CA THR A 455 22.04 -0.90 -19.11
C THR A 455 23.42 -0.41 -19.50
N THR A 456 24.23 -0.10 -18.50
CA THR A 456 25.65 0.27 -18.64
C THR A 456 26.53 -0.71 -17.86
N ILE A 457 27.82 -0.77 -18.22
CA ILE A 457 28.83 -1.58 -17.54
C ILE A 457 29.74 -0.65 -16.74
N VAL A 458 29.88 -0.91 -15.45
CA VAL A 458 30.79 -0.19 -14.55
C VAL A 458 31.92 -1.12 -14.13
N THR A 459 33.16 -0.79 -14.49
CA THR A 459 34.35 -1.48 -14.00
C THR A 459 34.92 -0.75 -12.79
N VAL A 460 34.76 -1.36 -11.62
CA VAL A 460 35.37 -0.91 -10.37
C VAL A 460 36.73 -1.59 -10.24
N LYS A 461 37.81 -0.82 -10.35
CA LYS A 461 39.16 -1.28 -10.04
C LYS A 461 39.44 -1.07 -8.56
N VAL A 462 39.96 -2.10 -7.91
CA VAL A 462 40.42 -2.00 -6.53
C VAL A 462 41.87 -1.53 -6.55
N LYS A 463 42.18 -0.53 -5.74
CA LYS A 463 43.52 0.00 -5.54
C LYS A 463 44.08 -0.55 -4.22
N ASP A 464 45.14 -1.32 -4.39
CA ASP A 464 46.09 -1.82 -3.39
C ASP A 464 46.46 -0.76 -2.33
N HIS A 465 46.34 -1.16 -1.05
CA HIS A 465 46.84 -0.44 0.10
C HIS A 465 47.48 -1.42 1.10
N ASP A 466 48.80 -1.61 0.96
CA ASP A 466 49.74 -2.25 1.91
C ASP A 466 49.22 -2.29 3.37
N GLU A 467 48.63 -3.42 3.73
CA GLU A 467 48.04 -3.73 5.03
C GLU A 467 49.13 -4.11 6.05
N GLY A 468 48.70 -4.53 7.25
CA GLY A 468 49.59 -5.20 8.19
C GLY A 468 49.54 -6.73 7.99
N PRO A 469 50.37 -7.49 8.73
CA PRO A 469 50.25 -8.94 8.75
C PRO A 469 48.85 -9.35 9.20
N GLU A 470 48.27 -10.37 8.57
CA GLU A 470 46.97 -10.92 8.92
C GLU A 470 47.09 -12.19 9.77
N CYS A 471 46.22 -12.28 10.77
CA CYS A 471 46.12 -13.38 11.73
C CYS A 471 44.85 -14.22 11.44
N GLN A 472 44.86 -15.02 10.37
CA GLN A 472 43.82 -16.00 10.08
C GLN A 472 44.30 -17.45 10.33
N PRO A 473 43.54 -18.28 11.08
CA PRO A 473 42.36 -17.94 11.89
C PRO A 473 42.77 -17.17 13.16
N PRO A 474 41.93 -16.24 13.67
CA PRO A 474 42.26 -15.42 14.86
C PRO A 474 42.41 -16.25 16.14
N VAL A 475 41.87 -17.46 16.14
CA VAL A 475 42.10 -18.48 17.17
C VAL A 475 42.64 -19.74 16.48
N LYS A 476 43.83 -20.19 16.89
CA LYS A 476 44.42 -21.46 16.46
C LYS A 476 44.43 -22.41 17.65
N VAL A 477 43.96 -23.64 17.45
CA VAL A 477 43.96 -24.69 18.48
C VAL A 477 45.11 -25.66 18.20
N ILE A 478 45.85 -26.04 19.24
CA ILE A 478 46.80 -27.16 19.21
C ILE A 478 46.49 -28.12 20.36
N GLN A 479 46.75 -29.41 20.14
CA GLN A 479 46.66 -30.43 21.18
C GLN A 479 48.07 -30.73 21.71
N SER A 480 48.18 -30.96 23.01
CA SER A 480 49.39 -31.42 23.68
C SER A 480 49.03 -32.43 24.76
N GLU A 481 49.89 -33.41 24.97
CA GLU A 481 49.83 -34.26 26.16
C GLU A 481 50.13 -33.44 27.42
N ASP A 482 49.49 -33.80 28.52
CA ASP A 482 49.91 -33.41 29.87
C ASP A 482 51.29 -34.02 30.25
N CYS A 483 51.95 -33.44 31.26
CA CYS A 483 53.31 -33.78 31.70
C CYS A 483 54.38 -33.59 30.62
N LEU A 484 54.12 -32.78 29.57
CA LEU A 484 55.10 -32.54 28.50
C LEU A 484 56.33 -31.81 29.05
N PRO A 485 57.56 -32.34 28.88
CA PRO A 485 58.74 -31.80 29.56
C PRO A 485 59.16 -30.43 29.04
N SER A 486 59.79 -29.64 29.91
CA SER A 486 60.41 -28.35 29.57
C SER A 486 61.49 -28.51 28.50
N GLY A 487 61.52 -27.60 27.54
CA GLY A 487 62.46 -27.55 26.41
C GLY A 487 61.94 -28.17 25.12
N THR A 488 60.69 -28.67 25.10
CA THR A 488 60.04 -29.27 23.94
C THR A 488 59.52 -28.19 22.99
N GLU A 489 59.72 -28.37 21.68
CA GLU A 489 59.23 -27.45 20.65
C GLU A 489 57.83 -27.86 20.15
N LEU A 490 56.95 -26.87 19.98
CA LEU A 490 55.55 -27.02 19.59
C LEU A 490 55.21 -26.02 18.46
N LEU A 491 54.29 -26.42 17.58
CA LEU A 491 53.82 -25.57 16.49
C LEU A 491 53.03 -24.38 17.04
N GLY A 492 53.62 -23.18 16.98
CA GLY A 492 53.00 -21.96 17.49
C GLY A 492 52.07 -21.27 16.50
N TYR A 493 51.94 -19.94 16.62
CA TYR A 493 51.07 -19.15 15.76
C TYR A 493 51.82 -18.65 14.53
N LYS A 494 51.21 -18.71 13.35
CA LYS A 494 51.80 -18.24 12.08
C LYS A 494 50.85 -17.26 11.43
N ALA A 495 51.34 -16.04 11.19
CA ALA A 495 50.64 -14.98 10.48
C ALA A 495 51.15 -14.92 9.03
N VAL A 496 50.41 -14.22 8.18
CA VAL A 496 50.72 -14.05 6.75
C VAL A 496 50.61 -12.57 6.40
N ASP A 497 51.61 -12.02 5.73
CA ASP A 497 51.58 -10.71 5.07
C ASP A 497 50.69 -10.85 3.81
N PRO A 498 49.53 -10.15 3.73
CA PRO A 498 48.58 -10.31 2.63
C PRO A 498 49.19 -10.05 1.25
N GLU A 499 49.99 -8.99 1.13
CA GLU A 499 50.58 -8.49 -0.11
C GLU A 499 51.56 -9.50 -0.72
N ARG A 500 52.31 -10.20 0.13
CA ARG A 500 53.27 -11.24 -0.26
C ARG A 500 52.67 -12.64 -0.27
N GLY A 501 51.58 -12.87 0.44
CA GLY A 501 51.01 -14.19 0.69
C GLY A 501 51.95 -15.12 1.48
N THR A 502 52.89 -14.57 2.25
CA THR A 502 53.88 -15.36 3.03
C THR A 502 54.08 -14.79 4.44
N GLY A 503 54.59 -15.59 5.37
CA GLY A 503 54.99 -15.11 6.70
C GLY A 503 56.43 -14.61 6.78
N GLU A 504 57.12 -14.40 5.65
CA GLU A 504 58.55 -14.09 5.63
C GLU A 504 58.84 -12.62 5.98
N GLY A 505 59.67 -12.40 7.00
CA GLY A 505 60.02 -11.08 7.51
C GLY A 505 59.17 -10.61 8.69
N LEU A 506 58.11 -11.35 9.05
CA LEU A 506 57.33 -11.11 10.25
C LEU A 506 58.10 -11.48 11.52
N ARG A 507 57.83 -10.75 12.60
CA ARG A 507 58.36 -11.02 13.93
C ARG A 507 57.24 -11.34 14.91
N TYR A 508 57.50 -12.27 15.82
CA TYR A 508 56.52 -12.80 16.75
C TYR A 508 56.89 -12.49 18.19
N LYS A 509 55.88 -12.19 19.01
CA LYS A 509 56.05 -11.94 20.44
C LYS A 509 54.87 -12.45 21.25
N LYS A 510 55.15 -13.01 22.42
CA LYS A 510 54.15 -13.44 23.41
C LYS A 510 53.68 -12.21 24.20
N ILE A 511 52.36 -12.01 24.30
CA ILE A 511 51.75 -10.94 25.11
C ILE A 511 51.16 -11.49 26.40
N GLN A 512 50.37 -12.57 26.32
CA GLN A 512 49.67 -13.14 27.46
C GLN A 512 49.95 -14.64 27.58
N ASP A 513 50.37 -15.06 28.77
CA ASP A 513 50.71 -16.43 29.19
C ASP A 513 50.83 -16.40 30.72
N GLU A 514 49.76 -16.76 31.43
CA GLU A 514 49.56 -16.47 32.86
C GLU A 514 50.66 -17.06 33.75
N ASP A 515 51.04 -18.32 33.53
CA ASP A 515 52.07 -19.03 34.29
C ASP A 515 53.43 -19.13 33.55
N ASN A 516 53.58 -18.43 32.42
CA ASN A 516 54.82 -18.40 31.62
C ASN A 516 55.30 -19.80 31.20
N TRP A 517 54.39 -20.61 30.68
CA TRP A 517 54.68 -21.96 30.20
C TRP A 517 55.48 -21.99 28.90
N PHE A 518 55.39 -20.94 28.09
CA PHE A 518 55.96 -20.93 26.74
C PHE A 518 56.91 -19.75 26.50
N GLU A 519 57.97 -20.03 25.77
CA GLU A 519 58.78 -19.06 25.03
C GLU A 519 58.39 -19.14 23.55
N ILE A 520 58.48 -18.03 22.81
CA ILE A 520 58.17 -18.00 21.37
C ILE A 520 59.40 -17.58 20.57
N ASN A 521 59.63 -18.26 19.45
CA ASN A 521 60.69 -17.90 18.51
C ASN A 521 60.30 -16.62 17.75
N GLU A 522 61.09 -15.55 17.89
CA GLU A 522 60.86 -14.25 17.26
C GLU A 522 60.68 -14.34 15.73
N TYR A 523 61.34 -15.29 15.05
CA TYR A 523 61.37 -15.37 13.59
C TYR A 523 60.44 -16.41 12.98
N THR A 524 60.07 -17.47 13.72
CA THR A 524 59.22 -18.55 13.18
C THR A 524 57.83 -18.62 13.79
N GLY A 525 57.59 -17.95 14.91
CA GLY A 525 56.33 -17.99 15.66
C GLY A 525 56.08 -19.32 16.40
N ASP A 526 57.01 -20.27 16.33
CA ASP A 526 56.91 -21.56 17.02
C ASP A 526 57.15 -21.42 18.53
N LEU A 527 56.51 -22.27 19.33
CA LEU A 527 56.59 -22.25 20.79
C LEU A 527 57.61 -23.26 21.32
N LYS A 528 58.13 -22.97 22.51
CA LYS A 528 59.00 -23.86 23.29
C LYS A 528 58.54 -23.89 24.75
N THR A 529 58.38 -25.08 25.32
CA THR A 529 57.99 -25.21 26.73
C THR A 529 59.13 -24.74 27.66
N VAL A 530 58.80 -23.90 28.64
CA VAL A 530 59.72 -23.41 29.68
C VAL A 530 59.50 -24.19 30.98
N LYS A 531 58.25 -24.50 31.28
CA LYS A 531 57.84 -25.40 32.38
C LYS A 531 57.38 -26.75 31.80
N VAL A 532 57.17 -27.71 32.70
CA VAL A 532 56.36 -28.90 32.38
C VAL A 532 54.90 -28.44 32.25
N LEU A 533 54.19 -28.95 31.25
CA LEU A 533 52.74 -28.69 31.12
C LEU A 533 51.98 -29.55 32.13
N ASP A 534 51.00 -28.95 32.79
CA ASP A 534 50.30 -29.46 33.99
C ASP A 534 48.82 -29.07 33.88
N ARG A 535 47.95 -30.02 33.50
CA ARG A 535 46.53 -29.74 33.27
C ARG A 535 45.78 -29.34 34.54
N GLU A 536 46.24 -29.79 35.70
CA GLU A 536 45.64 -29.59 37.03
C GLU A 536 45.93 -28.17 37.57
N SER A 537 46.85 -27.46 36.92
CA SER A 537 47.17 -26.05 37.18
C SER A 537 45.93 -25.15 37.18
N THR A 538 45.86 -24.25 38.16
CA THR A 538 44.73 -23.33 38.38
C THR A 538 44.49 -22.33 37.24
N PHE A 539 45.45 -22.21 36.32
CA PHE A 539 45.36 -21.37 35.12
C PHE A 539 44.68 -22.08 33.94
N VAL A 540 44.62 -23.41 33.95
CA VAL A 540 43.90 -24.21 32.94
C VAL A 540 42.41 -24.18 33.22
N LYS A 541 41.60 -23.93 32.19
CA LYS A 541 40.14 -23.89 32.30
C LYS A 541 39.52 -24.70 31.18
N ASN A 542 38.66 -25.66 31.50
CA ASN A 542 38.06 -26.58 30.52
C ASN A 542 39.13 -27.31 29.67
N ASN A 543 40.23 -27.73 30.31
CA ASN A 543 41.42 -28.34 29.69
C ASN A 543 42.15 -27.44 28.66
N GLN A 544 41.85 -26.14 28.64
CA GLN A 544 42.44 -25.17 27.72
C GLN A 544 43.36 -24.20 28.46
N TYR A 545 44.52 -23.96 27.86
CA TYR A 545 45.48 -22.94 28.26
C TYR A 545 45.68 -21.95 27.10
N ASN A 546 45.42 -20.67 27.34
CA ASN A 546 45.39 -19.65 26.29
C ASN A 546 46.68 -18.82 26.28
N VAL A 547 47.29 -18.71 25.10
CA VAL A 547 48.50 -17.91 24.86
C VAL A 547 48.20 -16.89 23.76
N SER A 548 48.32 -15.59 24.06
CA SER A 548 48.14 -14.55 23.05
C SER A 548 49.48 -14.16 22.43
N VAL A 549 49.55 -14.25 21.10
CA VAL A 549 50.72 -13.96 20.28
C VAL A 549 50.42 -12.76 19.39
N ILE A 550 51.37 -11.83 19.30
CA ILE A 550 51.34 -10.76 18.30
C ILE A 550 52.37 -11.07 17.22
N ALA A 551 51.98 -10.93 15.96
CA ALA A 551 52.87 -10.88 14.81
C ALA A 551 52.94 -9.43 14.33
N PHE A 552 54.13 -8.94 13.98
CA PHE A 552 54.35 -7.59 13.47
C PHE A 552 55.34 -7.58 12.31
N ASP A 553 55.15 -6.64 11.39
CA ASP A 553 56.00 -6.45 10.21
C ASP A 553 57.21 -5.54 10.49
N ALA A 554 57.91 -5.13 9.43
CA ALA A 554 59.06 -4.22 9.53
C ALA A 554 58.66 -2.76 9.83
N ASP A 555 57.44 -2.36 9.48
CA ASP A 555 56.92 -0.99 9.59
C ASP A 555 56.16 -0.75 10.91
N GLY A 556 55.92 -1.81 11.68
CA GLY A 556 55.32 -1.78 13.01
C GLY A 556 53.80 -2.02 13.03
N ARG A 557 53.20 -2.42 11.91
CA ARG A 557 51.82 -2.92 11.86
C ARG A 557 51.78 -4.33 12.42
N SER A 558 50.65 -4.71 13.02
CA SER A 558 50.59 -5.94 13.81
C SER A 558 49.20 -6.56 13.89
N CYS A 559 49.14 -7.89 13.94
CA CYS A 559 47.93 -8.64 14.28
C CYS A 559 48.13 -9.50 15.53
N THR A 560 47.04 -9.79 16.23
CA THR A 560 47.03 -10.63 17.44
C THR A 560 46.26 -11.92 17.16
N GLY A 561 46.92 -13.06 17.37
CA GLY A 561 46.32 -14.38 17.34
C GLY A 561 46.27 -14.99 18.74
N THR A 562 45.22 -15.75 19.04
CA THR A 562 45.15 -16.57 20.27
C THR A 562 45.49 -18.02 19.91
N LEU A 563 46.49 -18.58 20.58
CA LEU A 563 46.78 -20.00 20.54
C LEU A 563 46.12 -20.67 21.76
N VAL A 564 45.21 -21.59 21.52
CA VAL A 564 44.57 -22.41 22.55
C VAL A 564 45.31 -23.74 22.58
N VAL A 565 45.99 -24.01 23.70
CA VAL A 565 46.61 -25.31 23.98
C VAL A 565 45.58 -26.17 24.71
N LEU A 566 45.04 -27.17 24.02
CA LEU A 566 44.20 -28.19 24.63
C LEU A 566 45.09 -29.28 25.21
N LEU A 567 45.01 -29.47 26.54
CA LEU A 567 45.78 -30.49 27.25
C LEU A 567 44.97 -31.79 27.36
N GLU A 568 45.60 -32.89 26.94
CA GLU A 568 45.06 -34.24 27.07
C GLU A 568 45.38 -34.83 28.45
N ASP A 569 44.37 -35.44 29.07
CA ASP A 569 44.39 -36.01 30.41
C ASP A 569 45.43 -37.13 30.58
N LYS A 570 46.21 -37.08 31.64
CA LYS A 570 47.13 -38.14 32.04
C LYS A 570 46.88 -38.50 33.50
N ASN A 571 47.06 -39.79 33.83
CA ASN A 571 46.77 -40.32 35.16
C ASN A 571 47.97 -40.09 36.10
N ASP A 572 48.26 -38.83 36.47
CA ASP A 572 49.44 -38.47 37.25
C ASP A 572 49.13 -38.12 38.72
N HIS A 573 47.88 -37.78 39.07
CA HIS A 573 47.45 -37.58 40.45
C HIS A 573 46.72 -38.81 41.03
N PRO A 574 47.07 -39.29 42.24
CA PRO A 574 46.30 -40.32 42.93
C PRO A 574 45.17 -39.72 43.78
N PRO A 575 44.09 -40.46 44.08
CA PRO A 575 42.92 -39.93 44.80
C PRO A 575 43.25 -39.37 46.19
N GLN A 576 42.82 -38.14 46.49
CA GLN A 576 43.09 -37.44 47.75
C GLN A 576 41.83 -37.26 48.61
N ILE A 577 41.94 -37.38 49.94
CA ILE A 577 40.88 -37.00 50.88
C ILE A 577 41.20 -35.63 51.49
N LYS A 578 40.24 -34.70 51.48
CA LYS A 578 40.40 -33.35 52.06
C LYS A 578 40.20 -33.30 53.58
N GLU A 579 39.40 -34.22 54.12
CA GLU A 579 39.08 -34.31 55.55
C GLU A 579 39.66 -35.60 56.16
N GLU A 580 40.89 -35.52 56.69
CA GLU A 580 41.52 -36.66 57.38
C GLU A 580 41.07 -36.81 58.84
N GLU A 581 40.51 -35.75 59.46
CA GLU A 581 39.93 -35.78 60.80
C GLU A 581 38.42 -36.09 60.75
N LEU A 582 38.05 -37.31 61.10
CA LEU A 582 36.68 -37.82 60.95
C LEU A 582 36.01 -38.03 62.31
N THR A 583 34.71 -37.71 62.40
CA THR A 583 33.94 -37.85 63.65
C THR A 583 32.82 -38.85 63.49
N ILE A 584 32.73 -39.82 64.41
CA ILE A 584 31.60 -40.76 64.49
C ILE A 584 30.84 -40.50 65.81
N CYS A 585 29.55 -40.19 65.69
CA CYS A 585 28.67 -39.86 66.81
C CYS A 585 27.76 -41.05 67.11
N ARG A 586 28.04 -41.78 68.21
CA ARG A 586 27.49 -43.12 68.46
C ARG A 586 25.95 -43.19 68.55
N HIS A 587 25.29 -42.07 68.86
CA HIS A 587 23.83 -42.00 69.00
C HIS A 587 23.08 -41.61 67.71
N ASP A 588 23.77 -41.13 66.66
CA ASP A 588 23.15 -40.70 65.39
C ASP A 588 23.59 -41.58 64.21
N LYS A 589 24.91 -41.78 64.03
CA LYS A 589 25.48 -42.54 62.90
C LYS A 589 26.68 -43.36 63.34
N ASP A 590 26.63 -44.66 63.06
CA ASP A 590 27.69 -45.64 63.34
C ASP A 590 28.78 -45.70 62.26
N TYR A 591 28.74 -44.77 61.30
CA TYR A 591 29.64 -44.69 60.16
C TYR A 591 29.99 -43.24 59.80
N VAL A 592 31.07 -43.06 59.04
CA VAL A 592 31.44 -41.82 58.36
C VAL A 592 31.56 -42.07 56.86
N VAL A 593 31.21 -41.07 56.04
CA VAL A 593 31.35 -41.14 54.59
C VAL A 593 32.72 -40.56 54.20
N LEU A 594 33.47 -41.30 53.40
CA LEU A 594 34.71 -40.90 52.78
C LEU A 594 34.42 -40.38 51.37
N GLU A 595 34.76 -39.13 51.11
CA GLU A 595 34.59 -38.46 49.82
C GLU A 595 35.95 -38.05 49.23
N PRO A 596 36.73 -39.01 48.68
CA PRO A 596 37.95 -38.68 47.97
C PRO A 596 37.63 -37.88 46.69
N THR A 597 38.54 -36.97 46.37
CA THR A 597 38.58 -36.23 45.12
C THR A 597 39.86 -36.58 44.40
N ASP A 598 39.73 -36.98 43.14
CA ASP A 598 40.85 -36.92 42.21
C ASP A 598 41.01 -35.51 41.66
N GLN A 599 42.23 -35.14 41.30
CA GLN A 599 42.49 -33.93 40.51
C GLN A 599 42.46 -34.26 39.02
N ASP A 600 42.76 -35.52 38.67
CA ASP A 600 42.63 -36.03 37.32
C ASP A 600 41.18 -35.99 36.81
N GLY A 601 41.03 -36.01 35.49
CA GLY A 601 39.73 -35.95 34.83
C GLY A 601 38.89 -37.20 35.04
N PRO A 602 37.64 -37.18 34.56
CA PRO A 602 36.64 -38.20 34.86
C PRO A 602 36.98 -39.58 34.32
N ASP A 603 37.94 -39.70 33.40
CA ASP A 603 38.39 -40.98 32.87
C ASP A 603 39.54 -41.61 33.66
N ASN A 604 40.38 -40.79 34.29
CA ASN A 604 41.52 -41.24 35.08
C ASN A 604 41.17 -41.43 36.57
N GLY A 605 40.29 -40.61 37.15
CA GLY A 605 39.86 -40.72 38.55
C GLY A 605 38.90 -41.90 38.87
N PRO A 606 37.64 -41.64 39.29
CA PRO A 606 36.74 -42.70 39.78
C PRO A 606 36.33 -43.71 38.68
N PRO A 607 35.92 -44.95 39.02
CA PRO A 607 35.58 -45.44 40.35
C PRO A 607 36.82 -45.81 41.20
N PHE A 608 36.79 -45.39 42.46
CA PHE A 608 37.87 -45.61 43.40
C PHE A 608 37.77 -46.97 44.11
N GLN A 609 38.92 -47.64 44.29
CA GLN A 609 39.03 -48.84 45.10
C GLN A 609 39.58 -48.50 46.49
N PHE A 610 38.82 -48.83 47.54
CA PHE A 610 39.18 -48.55 48.92
C PHE A 610 39.69 -49.83 49.61
N ILE A 611 40.89 -49.77 50.17
CA ILE A 611 41.59 -50.91 50.79
C ILE A 611 42.02 -50.51 52.20
N LEU A 612 41.46 -51.15 53.22
CA LEU A 612 41.93 -51.01 54.61
C LEU A 612 43.18 -51.85 54.81
N ASP A 613 44.18 -51.29 55.50
CA ASP A 613 45.34 -52.07 55.95
C ASP A 613 44.93 -53.13 57.00
N ASN A 614 45.70 -54.21 57.08
CA ASN A 614 45.49 -55.34 57.99
C ASN A 614 45.52 -54.96 59.48
N SER A 615 46.11 -53.82 59.84
CA SER A 615 46.03 -53.26 61.19
C SER A 615 44.63 -52.74 61.52
N ALA A 616 44.00 -52.01 60.57
CA ALA A 616 42.69 -51.40 60.72
C ALA A 616 41.53 -52.38 60.47
N SER A 617 41.69 -53.34 59.54
CA SER A 617 40.62 -54.24 59.09
C SER A 617 40.03 -55.15 60.18
N LYS A 618 40.67 -55.24 61.36
CA LYS A 618 40.14 -55.93 62.55
C LYS A 618 39.03 -55.18 63.27
N LEU A 619 39.11 -53.84 63.29
CA LEU A 619 38.18 -52.95 64.00
C LEU A 619 37.23 -52.22 63.05
N TRP A 620 37.63 -52.09 61.78
CA TRP A 620 36.94 -51.27 60.77
C TRP A 620 36.47 -52.10 59.57
N THR A 621 35.37 -51.67 58.96
CA THR A 621 34.91 -52.06 57.62
C THR A 621 34.85 -50.82 56.73
N VAL A 622 35.25 -50.98 55.47
CA VAL A 622 35.00 -49.99 54.43
C VAL A 622 34.09 -50.61 53.37
N GLU A 623 32.98 -49.95 53.09
CA GLU A 623 31.99 -50.37 52.10
C GLU A 623 31.92 -49.33 50.98
N THR A 624 32.30 -49.71 49.75
CA THR A 624 32.21 -48.84 48.59
C THR A 624 30.76 -48.68 48.18
N ARG A 625 30.26 -47.45 48.12
CA ARG A 625 28.83 -47.18 47.86
C ARG A 625 28.56 -46.99 46.36
N ASP A 626 28.99 -45.86 45.83
CA ASP A 626 28.63 -45.40 44.47
C ASP A 626 29.87 -45.30 43.55
N GLY A 627 30.93 -46.05 43.86
CA GLY A 627 32.25 -45.97 43.19
C GLY A 627 33.04 -44.69 43.46
N LYS A 628 32.40 -43.57 43.81
CA LYS A 628 33.07 -42.31 44.19
C LYS A 628 33.25 -42.15 45.71
N THR A 629 32.34 -42.71 46.52
CA THR A 629 32.35 -42.58 47.98
C THR A 629 32.38 -43.94 48.66
N ALA A 630 33.00 -44.00 49.84
CA ALA A 630 32.96 -45.18 50.70
C ALA A 630 32.40 -44.85 52.09
N ILE A 631 31.89 -45.88 52.76
CA ILE A 631 31.36 -45.81 54.12
C ILE A 631 32.37 -46.51 55.03
N LEU A 632 32.97 -45.79 55.97
CA LEU A 632 33.85 -46.32 56.99
C LEU A 632 33.05 -46.53 58.28
N ARG A 633 32.96 -47.79 58.73
CA ARG A 633 32.13 -48.24 59.87
C ARG A 633 32.98 -49.03 60.88
N GLY A 634 32.65 -48.92 62.17
CA GLY A 634 33.23 -49.78 63.21
C GLY A 634 32.56 -51.16 63.23
N ARG A 635 33.35 -52.24 63.39
CA ARG A 635 32.83 -53.64 63.44
C ARG A 635 32.20 -54.03 64.77
N GLN A 636 32.50 -53.28 65.83
CA GLN A 636 32.13 -53.56 67.23
C GLN A 636 31.83 -52.21 67.91
N ASP A 637 31.25 -52.24 69.11
CA ASP A 637 31.11 -51.06 69.96
C ASP A 637 32.51 -50.51 70.31
N LEU A 638 32.98 -49.52 69.54
CA LEU A 638 34.25 -48.85 69.76
C LEU A 638 34.16 -47.95 71.01
N ASP A 639 35.19 -48.02 71.86
CA ASP A 639 35.36 -47.12 73.00
C ASP A 639 35.48 -45.66 72.55
N TYR A 640 35.10 -44.73 73.42
CA TYR A 640 35.25 -43.30 73.15
C TYR A 640 36.72 -42.87 73.16
N ASN A 641 37.34 -42.85 71.98
CA ASN A 641 38.77 -42.61 71.81
C ASN A 641 39.11 -42.14 70.38
N TYR A 642 40.36 -41.73 70.19
CA TYR A 642 40.96 -41.50 68.87
C TYR A 642 41.51 -42.81 68.31
N TYR A 643 41.20 -43.10 67.05
CA TYR A 643 41.69 -44.24 66.29
C TYR A 643 42.38 -43.74 65.02
N THR A 644 43.52 -44.33 64.68
CA THR A 644 44.18 -44.08 63.40
C THR A 644 43.84 -45.21 62.44
N VAL A 645 43.27 -44.86 61.28
CA VAL A 645 42.77 -45.80 60.27
C VAL A 645 43.56 -45.61 58.98
N PRO A 646 44.68 -46.33 58.78
CA PRO A 646 45.35 -46.41 57.49
C PRO A 646 44.41 -46.99 56.41
N ILE A 647 44.17 -46.19 55.37
CA ILE A 647 43.40 -46.58 54.19
C ILE A 647 44.19 -46.27 52.92
N GLN A 648 44.30 -47.23 52.02
CA GLN A 648 44.80 -47.01 50.66
C GLN A 648 43.61 -46.83 49.72
N ILE A 649 43.65 -45.79 48.91
CA ILE A 649 42.64 -45.50 47.90
C ILE A 649 43.33 -45.55 46.54
N LYS A 650 42.73 -46.26 45.59
CA LYS A 650 43.19 -46.34 44.21
C LYS A 650 42.19 -45.73 43.25
N ASP A 651 42.67 -45.15 42.17
CA ASP A 651 41.87 -44.75 41.02
C ASP A 651 41.45 -45.95 40.14
N ARG A 652 40.85 -45.66 38.98
CA ARG A 652 40.44 -46.64 37.97
C ARG A 652 41.61 -47.42 37.36
N HIS A 653 42.79 -46.81 37.22
CA HIS A 653 43.96 -47.37 36.53
C HIS A 653 45.00 -47.99 37.48
N GLY A 654 44.82 -47.82 38.79
CA GLY A 654 45.62 -48.41 39.86
C GLY A 654 46.64 -47.48 40.52
N ALA A 655 46.72 -46.18 40.17
CA ALA A 655 47.53 -45.26 40.97
C ALA A 655 46.86 -45.06 42.33
N SER A 656 47.67 -44.87 43.38
CA SER A 656 47.17 -45.02 44.75
C SER A 656 47.86 -44.15 45.77
N ALA A 657 47.08 -43.55 46.66
CA ALA A 657 47.54 -42.85 47.85
C ALA A 657 47.16 -43.62 49.11
N THR A 658 47.98 -43.50 50.16
CA THR A 658 47.70 -44.04 51.49
C THR A 658 47.46 -42.90 52.46
N HIS A 659 46.24 -42.80 52.97
CA HIS A 659 45.76 -41.76 53.87
C HIS A 659 45.67 -42.29 55.30
N MET A 660 45.99 -41.46 56.30
CA MET A 660 46.06 -41.84 57.71
C MET A 660 44.93 -41.18 58.50
N LEU A 661 43.71 -41.70 58.33
CA LEU A 661 42.51 -41.07 58.87
C LEU A 661 42.51 -41.08 60.41
N SER A 662 42.29 -39.91 61.01
CA SER A 662 42.15 -39.70 62.46
C SER A 662 40.68 -39.74 62.83
N VAL A 663 40.17 -40.91 63.22
CA VAL A 663 38.76 -41.12 63.53
C VAL A 663 38.52 -40.97 65.03
N ARG A 664 37.75 -39.95 65.43
CA ARG A 664 37.34 -39.71 66.82
C ARG A 664 35.91 -40.23 67.04
N VAL A 665 35.75 -41.20 67.94
CA VAL A 665 34.44 -41.81 68.27
C VAL A 665 33.90 -41.18 69.54
N CYS A 666 32.81 -40.40 69.44
CA CYS A 666 32.28 -39.58 70.53
C CYS A 666 30.85 -39.95 70.92
N ASP A 667 30.51 -39.61 72.17
CA ASP A 667 29.13 -39.45 72.59
C ASP A 667 28.64 -38.04 72.16
N CYS A 668 27.98 -37.98 71.01
CA CYS A 668 27.46 -36.74 70.42
C CYS A 668 26.22 -37.02 69.57
N THR A 669 25.47 -35.96 69.30
CA THR A 669 24.33 -35.95 68.34
C THR A 669 24.72 -35.32 67.01
N ILE A 670 25.56 -34.28 67.00
CA ILE A 670 26.18 -33.74 65.78
C ILE A 670 27.72 -33.70 65.88
N PRO A 671 28.48 -33.85 64.77
CA PRO A 671 29.94 -33.92 64.79
C PRO A 671 30.67 -32.78 65.49
N SER A 672 30.08 -31.58 65.51
CA SER A 672 30.61 -30.38 66.17
C SER A 672 30.50 -30.39 67.70
N GLU A 673 29.72 -31.30 68.29
CA GLU A 673 29.54 -31.42 69.74
C GLU A 673 30.54 -32.37 70.42
N CYS A 674 31.29 -33.15 69.62
CA CYS A 674 32.28 -34.11 70.11
C CYS A 674 33.38 -33.43 70.94
N ARG A 675 33.34 -33.63 72.27
CA ARG A 675 34.34 -33.15 73.22
C ARG A 675 34.96 -34.32 73.97
N MET A 676 36.15 -34.76 73.55
CA MET A 676 36.92 -35.75 74.30
C MET A 676 37.74 -35.09 75.42
N PRO A 677 37.89 -35.74 76.59
CA PRO A 677 38.83 -35.29 77.60
C PRO A 677 40.27 -35.45 77.07
N ALA A 678 41.01 -34.34 76.99
CA ALA A 678 42.40 -34.38 76.58
C ALA A 678 43.22 -35.25 77.55
N LYS A 679 43.91 -36.27 77.02
CA LYS A 679 44.97 -36.95 77.78
C LYS A 679 46.08 -35.93 78.03
N LEU A 680 46.16 -35.37 79.24
CA LEU A 680 47.30 -34.60 79.68
C LEU A 680 48.59 -35.44 79.56
N PRO A 681 49.63 -34.96 78.87
CA PRO A 681 51.00 -35.25 79.28
C PRO A 681 51.21 -34.66 80.68
N ARG A 682 51.83 -35.42 81.57
CA ARG A 682 52.24 -34.93 82.90
C ARG A 682 53.31 -33.83 82.77
N GLU A 683 53.29 -32.92 83.75
CA GLU A 683 54.41 -32.08 84.17
C GLU A 683 54.98 -31.07 83.15
N ALA A 684 54.42 -29.86 83.16
CA ALA A 684 55.19 -28.64 82.98
C ALA A 684 54.71 -27.59 84.01
N THR A 685 55.64 -26.82 84.57
CA THR A 685 55.43 -25.98 85.75
C THR A 685 54.74 -24.65 85.44
N LEU A 686 54.07 -24.11 86.47
CA LEU A 686 53.29 -22.86 86.40
C LEU A 686 54.25 -21.66 86.27
N ALA A 687 54.33 -21.08 85.07
CA ALA A 687 55.13 -19.89 84.78
C ALA A 687 54.25 -18.63 84.72
N ASN A 688 54.53 -17.66 85.59
CA ASN A 688 53.82 -16.38 85.63
C ASN A 688 54.04 -15.58 84.35
N VAL A 689 52.96 -15.31 83.60
CA VAL A 689 53.01 -14.46 82.40
C VAL A 689 53.03 -12.99 82.80
N PHE A 690 54.19 -12.34 82.70
CA PHE A 690 54.28 -10.89 82.71
C PHE A 690 53.84 -10.32 81.37
N LEU A 691 52.97 -9.31 81.38
CA LEU A 691 52.52 -8.61 80.18
C LEU A 691 53.69 -7.88 79.52
N GLY A 692 54.19 -8.41 78.41
CA GLY A 692 55.33 -7.83 77.69
C GLY A 692 55.04 -6.43 77.17
N LYS A 693 56.03 -5.53 77.24
CA LYS A 693 55.89 -4.11 76.84
C LYS A 693 55.38 -3.92 75.40
N TRP A 694 55.61 -4.88 74.52
CA TRP A 694 55.09 -4.89 73.15
C TRP A 694 53.57 -5.10 73.03
N ALA A 695 52.94 -5.84 73.95
CA ALA A 695 51.48 -6.01 73.96
C ALA A 695 50.75 -4.71 74.32
N ILE A 696 51.33 -3.93 75.23
CA ILE A 696 50.85 -2.58 75.57
C ILE A 696 51.01 -1.65 74.36
N LEU A 697 52.14 -1.75 73.66
CA LEU A 697 52.43 -0.92 72.47
C LEU A 697 51.48 -1.22 71.30
N ALA A 698 51.12 -2.49 71.08
CA ALA A 698 50.11 -2.89 70.08
C ALA A 698 48.70 -2.35 70.42
N MET A 699 48.30 -2.39 71.69
CA MET A 699 47.01 -1.84 72.14
C MET A 699 46.92 -0.31 71.98
N VAL A 700 48.04 0.41 72.20
CA VAL A 700 48.14 1.85 71.96
C VAL A 700 48.14 2.16 70.45
N LEU A 701 48.85 1.38 69.63
CA LEU A 701 48.87 1.59 68.18
C LEU A 701 47.49 1.36 67.55
N GLY A 702 46.78 0.31 67.97
CA GLY A 702 45.42 0.02 67.48
C GLY A 702 44.39 1.09 67.85
N SER A 703 44.49 1.67 69.04
CA SER A 703 43.60 2.76 69.46
C SER A 703 43.88 4.09 68.76
N VAL A 704 45.14 4.40 68.43
CA VAL A 704 45.50 5.55 67.57
C VAL A 704 44.97 5.36 66.16
N LEU A 705 45.11 4.17 65.58
CA LEU A 705 44.69 3.88 64.21
C LEU A 705 43.16 3.95 64.04
N LEU A 706 42.40 3.49 65.04
CA LEU A 706 40.94 3.67 65.11
C LEU A 706 40.54 5.16 65.15
N LEU A 707 41.29 5.99 65.88
CA LEU A 707 41.01 7.41 66.04
C LEU A 707 41.32 8.22 64.76
N CYS A 708 42.36 7.81 64.00
CA CYS A 708 42.65 8.38 62.68
C CYS A 708 41.54 8.11 61.65
N ILE A 709 41.01 6.87 61.62
CA ILE A 709 39.91 6.50 60.70
C ILE A 709 38.65 7.32 60.99
N LEU A 710 38.32 7.52 62.27
CA LEU A 710 37.19 8.37 62.68
C LEU A 710 37.38 9.85 62.30
N PHE A 711 38.62 10.37 62.32
CA PHE A 711 38.92 11.75 61.94
C PHE A 711 38.80 11.99 60.43
N THR A 712 39.19 11.01 59.60
CA THR A 712 39.05 11.11 58.13
C THR A 712 37.60 11.14 57.67
N CYS A 713 36.67 10.55 58.41
CA CYS A 713 35.25 10.51 58.04
C CYS A 713 34.49 11.84 58.27
N PHE A 714 35.06 12.82 58.97
CA PHE A 714 34.35 14.06 59.36
C PHE A 714 34.73 15.33 58.58
N CYS A 715 35.75 15.29 57.71
CA CYS A 715 36.39 16.50 57.19
C CYS A 715 36.23 16.82 55.68
N VAL A 716 35.41 16.09 54.92
CA VAL A 716 35.18 16.41 53.48
C VAL A 716 33.69 16.52 53.14
N THR A 717 33.14 17.72 53.34
CA THR A 717 31.96 18.18 52.59
C THR A 717 32.33 19.43 51.79
N VAL A 718 32.18 19.35 50.46
CA VAL A 718 31.76 20.42 49.49
C VAL A 718 32.15 20.00 48.05
N LYS A 719 31.12 19.55 47.30
CA LYS A 719 30.75 19.84 45.89
C LYS A 719 31.86 20.30 44.89
N LYS A 720 31.87 19.89 43.60
CA LYS A 720 30.75 19.43 42.74
C LYS A 720 31.19 18.82 41.38
N THR A 721 30.47 17.77 40.91
CA THR A 721 30.19 17.37 39.48
C THR A 721 31.36 17.02 38.53
N VAL A 722 31.30 15.99 37.65
CA VAL A 722 30.22 15.58 36.70
C VAL A 722 30.07 14.03 36.57
N LYS A 723 28.93 13.58 36.01
CA LYS A 723 28.47 12.20 35.64
C LYS A 723 29.51 11.39 34.80
N LYS A 724 29.50 10.04 34.65
CA LYS A 724 28.45 8.97 34.61
C LYS A 724 29.05 7.67 35.25
N CYS A 725 28.33 6.93 36.10
CA CYS A 725 27.37 5.83 35.84
C CYS A 725 28.00 4.42 35.66
N PHE A 726 27.51 3.46 36.48
CA PHE A 726 28.00 2.09 36.71
C PHE A 726 27.66 1.07 35.58
N PRO A 727 28.20 -0.16 35.65
CA PRO A 727 27.50 -1.24 36.39
C PRO A 727 28.36 -1.93 37.48
N GLU A 728 27.70 -2.51 38.47
CA GLU A 728 28.26 -3.49 39.42
C GLU A 728 27.17 -4.54 39.74
N ASP A 729 27.53 -5.65 40.39
CA ASP A 729 27.00 -6.97 40.04
C ASP A 729 26.60 -7.83 41.26
N VAL A 730 25.70 -8.78 41.03
CA VAL A 730 25.32 -9.99 41.83
C VAL A 730 24.77 -9.87 43.29
N ALA A 731 23.95 -10.89 43.62
CA ALA A 731 23.77 -11.56 44.92
C ALA A 731 22.85 -10.91 45.99
N GLN A 732 22.10 -11.64 46.82
CA GLN A 732 21.72 -13.08 46.91
C GLN A 732 20.58 -13.21 47.97
N GLN A 733 19.71 -14.24 47.90
CA GLN A 733 19.45 -15.24 48.98
C GLN A 733 18.15 -16.05 48.80
N ASN A 734 18.13 -17.24 49.41
CA ASN A 734 17.13 -18.31 49.26
C ASN A 734 16.18 -18.40 50.48
N LEU A 735 14.96 -18.97 50.33
CA LEU A 735 14.55 -20.30 50.87
C LEU A 735 13.00 -20.55 50.94
N ILE A 736 12.53 -21.51 50.12
CA ILE A 736 11.62 -22.68 50.36
C ILE A 736 10.39 -22.63 51.33
N VAL A 737 9.33 -23.38 50.94
CA VAL A 737 8.23 -24.03 51.72
C VAL A 737 6.96 -23.19 51.99
N SER A 738 5.71 -23.68 51.92
CA SER A 738 5.01 -24.69 51.08
C SER A 738 3.49 -24.68 51.39
N ASN A 739 2.63 -24.99 50.41
CA ASN A 739 1.33 -25.69 50.53
C ASN A 739 0.12 -25.05 51.27
N THR A 740 -1.06 -25.18 50.64
CA THR A 740 -2.43 -25.29 51.24
C THR A 740 -2.97 -24.08 52.05
N GLU A 741 -4.26 -23.74 52.06
CA GLU A 741 -5.49 -24.51 51.82
C GLU A 741 -6.66 -23.59 51.32
N GLY A 742 -7.74 -24.17 50.76
CA GLY A 742 -8.99 -23.46 50.38
C GLY A 742 -9.90 -23.17 51.59
N PRO A 743 -11.24 -22.96 51.45
CA PRO A 743 -12.15 -23.73 50.57
C PRO A 743 -13.34 -22.95 49.93
N GLY A 744 -14.27 -23.66 49.26
CA GLY A 744 -15.58 -23.17 48.75
C GLY A 744 -15.64 -23.04 47.21
N GLU A 745 -16.12 -23.98 46.37
CA GLU A 745 -17.31 -24.88 46.45
C GLU A 745 -18.64 -24.09 46.58
N GLU A 746 -19.77 -24.35 45.91
CA GLU A 746 -20.32 -25.48 45.12
C GLU A 746 -21.02 -24.99 43.80
N VAL A 747 -21.73 -25.80 42.97
CA VAL A 747 -21.34 -26.99 42.15
C VAL A 747 -22.58 -27.49 41.32
N MET A 748 -22.38 -28.03 40.10
CA MET A 748 -23.32 -28.93 39.33
C MET A 748 -24.69 -28.38 38.79
N ASP A 749 -25.33 -28.91 37.72
CA ASP A 749 -24.92 -29.90 36.69
C ASP A 749 -25.80 -29.87 35.39
N ALA A 750 -25.39 -30.70 34.40
CA ALA A 750 -26.20 -31.49 33.44
C ALA A 750 -26.46 -31.06 31.96
N ASN A 751 -26.22 -32.06 31.07
CA ASN A 751 -26.66 -32.29 29.67
C ASN A 751 -25.84 -31.66 28.50
N ILE A 752 -25.20 -32.34 27.51
CA ILE A 752 -25.43 -33.59 26.68
C ILE A 752 -26.39 -33.30 25.49
N ARG A 753 -26.11 -33.49 24.18
CA ARG A 753 -25.01 -34.05 23.30
C ARG A 753 -24.97 -33.22 21.96
N LEU A 754 -24.02 -33.26 20.99
CA LEU A 754 -23.32 -34.30 20.18
C LEU A 754 -24.25 -35.10 19.19
N PRO A 755 -23.81 -35.47 17.96
CA PRO A 755 -22.66 -36.37 17.71
C PRO A 755 -21.72 -36.02 16.50
N THR A 756 -20.39 -36.18 16.63
CA THR A 756 -19.49 -37.23 16.05
C THR A 756 -19.50 -37.38 14.50
N GLN A 757 -18.37 -37.55 13.80
CA GLN A 757 -17.52 -38.75 13.90
C GLN A 757 -16.00 -38.53 13.96
N THR A 758 -15.36 -39.52 14.60
CA THR A 758 -13.92 -39.67 14.87
C THR A 758 -13.46 -41.08 14.50
N SER A 759 -12.26 -41.22 13.94
CA SER A 759 -11.34 -42.36 14.13
C SER A 759 -9.98 -42.00 13.51
N ASN A 760 -8.86 -41.93 14.23
CA ASN A 760 -8.10 -43.02 14.88
C ASN A 760 -7.45 -43.96 13.82
N VAL A 761 -6.19 -44.42 13.94
CA VAL A 761 -5.14 -44.24 14.98
C VAL A 761 -3.77 -44.65 14.37
N CYS A 762 -2.67 -44.21 15.00
CA CYS A 762 -1.26 -44.70 15.07
C CYS A 762 -0.71 -45.80 14.09
N ASP A 763 0.61 -45.95 13.84
CA ASP A 763 1.78 -45.49 14.59
C ASP A 763 3.09 -45.46 13.74
N THR A 764 4.12 -44.76 14.25
CA THR A 764 5.58 -44.89 13.99
C THR A 764 6.15 -45.49 12.68
N SER A 765 7.08 -44.77 12.03
CA SER A 765 8.54 -45.11 11.94
C SER A 765 9.27 -44.50 10.72
N MET A 766 10.59 -44.69 10.64
CA MET A 766 11.54 -43.93 9.80
C MET A 766 11.78 -44.51 8.39
N SER A 767 12.38 -43.67 7.53
CA SER A 767 13.45 -43.98 6.54
C SER A 767 13.12 -44.54 5.13
N VAL A 768 13.71 -43.86 4.13
CA VAL A 768 14.44 -44.36 2.91
C VAL A 768 13.73 -45.25 1.85
N GLY A 769 13.89 -44.87 0.57
CA GLY A 769 13.66 -45.72 -0.65
C GLY A 769 12.47 -45.27 -1.52
N THR A 770 12.55 -44.77 -2.77
CA THR A 770 13.19 -45.19 -4.04
C THR A 770 12.31 -46.10 -4.94
N LEU A 771 11.96 -45.57 -6.14
CA LEU A 771 11.55 -46.23 -7.43
C LEU A 771 10.21 -47.02 -7.60
N GLY A 772 9.40 -46.58 -8.59
CA GLY A 772 8.50 -47.38 -9.47
C GLY A 772 7.22 -48.00 -8.88
N GLY A 773 6.14 -48.32 -9.61
CA GLY A 773 5.76 -48.08 -11.01
C GLY A 773 4.66 -49.07 -11.50
N GLN A 774 3.63 -48.60 -12.25
CA GLN A 774 2.52 -49.38 -12.88
C GLN A 774 1.51 -50.07 -11.91
N GLY A 775 0.20 -50.25 -12.19
CA GLY A 775 -0.71 -49.82 -13.28
C GLY A 775 -1.95 -50.74 -13.41
N VAL A 776 -3.00 -50.35 -14.18
CA VAL A 776 -4.09 -51.23 -14.76
C VAL A 776 -5.22 -51.70 -13.78
N LYS A 777 -6.56 -51.61 -13.99
CA LYS A 777 -7.46 -51.17 -15.12
C LYS A 777 -8.98 -51.02 -14.72
N THR A 778 -9.72 -50.05 -15.33
CA THR A 778 -11.16 -50.05 -15.81
C THR A 778 -12.38 -50.29 -14.86
N GLN A 779 -13.63 -49.78 -15.04
CA GLN A 779 -14.31 -49.03 -16.14
C GLN A 779 -15.64 -48.29 -15.72
N GLN A 780 -16.10 -47.31 -16.54
CA GLN A 780 -17.51 -46.77 -16.76
C GLN A 780 -18.22 -45.96 -15.63
N SER A 781 -19.03 -44.89 -15.88
CA SER A 781 -19.34 -44.06 -17.09
C SER A 781 -20.20 -42.78 -16.77
N PHE A 782 -20.17 -41.74 -17.64
CA PHE A 782 -20.96 -40.45 -17.67
C PHE A 782 -20.61 -39.36 -16.62
N GLU A 783 -19.85 -38.30 -16.99
CA GLU A 783 -20.24 -36.97 -17.56
C GLU A 783 -20.67 -35.92 -16.50
N MET A 784 -20.24 -34.64 -16.51
CA MET A 784 -19.55 -33.84 -17.54
C MET A 784 -18.69 -32.72 -16.90
N VAL A 785 -17.47 -32.44 -17.42
CA VAL A 785 -16.59 -31.33 -16.98
C VAL A 785 -15.93 -30.64 -18.19
N LYS A 786 -15.68 -29.34 -18.08
CA LYS A 786 -15.09 -28.45 -19.10
C LYS A 786 -13.57 -28.68 -19.23
N GLY A 787 -13.07 -28.92 -20.45
CA GLY A 787 -11.64 -29.15 -20.74
C GLY A 787 -11.11 -28.33 -21.93
N GLY A 788 -9.81 -28.40 -22.21
CA GLY A 788 -9.17 -27.72 -23.34
C GLY A 788 -7.94 -28.46 -23.89
N TYR A 789 -7.66 -28.22 -25.18
CA TYR A 789 -6.55 -28.77 -26.01
C TYR A 789 -6.60 -30.30 -26.22
N THR A 790 -6.30 -30.92 -27.38
CA THR A 790 -5.67 -30.49 -28.66
C THR A 790 -6.03 -31.51 -29.78
N LEU A 791 -5.37 -31.45 -30.95
CA LEU A 791 -5.31 -32.44 -32.05
C LEU A 791 -6.41 -32.33 -33.15
N ASP A 792 -6.17 -32.67 -34.43
CA ASP A 792 -4.95 -33.24 -35.05
C ASP A 792 -4.80 -32.92 -36.56
N ALA A 793 -3.63 -33.24 -37.13
CA ALA A 793 -3.38 -33.23 -38.56
C ALA A 793 -3.18 -34.65 -39.15
N ASN A 794 -3.80 -34.95 -40.29
CA ASN A 794 -3.51 -36.04 -41.25
C ASN A 794 -4.55 -35.91 -42.40
N LYS A 795 -4.31 -36.18 -43.69
CA LYS A 795 -3.20 -36.79 -44.47
C LYS A 795 -3.32 -36.30 -45.93
N GLY A 796 -2.22 -36.22 -46.68
CA GLY A 796 -2.29 -36.09 -48.16
C GLY A 796 -0.99 -35.57 -48.78
N GLY A 797 -0.22 -36.43 -49.42
CA GLY A 797 1.09 -36.07 -50.00
C GLY A 797 1.01 -35.43 -51.40
N GLY A 798 2.10 -34.78 -51.83
CA GLY A 798 2.24 -34.21 -53.17
C GLY A 798 3.62 -33.56 -53.38
N HIS A 799 4.51 -34.26 -54.08
CA HIS A 799 5.88 -33.87 -54.44
C HIS A 799 6.01 -32.52 -55.19
N GLN A 800 7.12 -31.81 -54.93
CA GLN A 800 7.98 -31.10 -55.92
C GLN A 800 7.35 -29.91 -56.70
N THR A 801 8.05 -28.85 -57.15
CA THR A 801 9.49 -28.58 -57.36
C THR A 801 9.73 -27.07 -57.61
N LEU A 802 10.99 -26.62 -57.43
CA LEU A 802 11.70 -25.55 -58.18
C LEU A 802 11.20 -24.08 -58.22
N ASP A 803 12.17 -23.19 -58.01
CA ASP A 803 12.54 -21.97 -58.75
C ASP A 803 11.45 -21.00 -59.29
N SER A 804 11.43 -19.70 -58.98
CA SER A 804 12.43 -18.61 -59.12
C SER A 804 12.15 -17.70 -60.34
N VAL A 805 12.60 -16.44 -60.23
CA VAL A 805 12.72 -15.41 -61.29
C VAL A 805 11.45 -14.65 -61.77
N LYS A 806 11.50 -13.31 -61.54
CA LYS A 806 11.02 -12.16 -62.36
C LYS A 806 9.97 -12.46 -63.46
N GLY A 807 8.81 -11.81 -63.47
CA GLY A 807 8.66 -10.35 -63.61
C GLY A 807 7.84 -10.00 -64.87
N VAL A 808 7.83 -8.71 -65.25
CA VAL A 808 7.19 -8.10 -66.44
C VAL A 808 5.70 -7.73 -66.30
N THR A 809 5.49 -6.43 -66.53
CA THR A 809 4.25 -5.70 -66.77
C THR A 809 3.51 -6.12 -68.03
N ASP A 810 2.18 -6.09 -68.05
CA ASP A 810 1.49 -5.32 -69.09
C ASP A 810 0.06 -4.88 -68.71
N THR A 811 -0.48 -4.02 -69.56
CA THR A 811 -1.70 -3.24 -69.47
C THR A 811 -2.95 -4.00 -69.93
N GLY A 812 -4.12 -3.59 -69.42
CA GLY A 812 -5.43 -4.11 -69.84
C GLY A 812 -6.54 -3.06 -69.71
N ARG A 813 -7.12 -2.65 -70.85
CA ARG A 813 -8.28 -1.74 -70.95
C ARG A 813 -9.60 -2.54 -71.03
N TYR A 814 -10.72 -1.79 -71.08
CA TYR A 814 -12.12 -2.19 -71.28
C TYR A 814 -12.86 -2.62 -69.99
N THR A 815 -14.15 -2.30 -69.78
CA THR A 815 -15.14 -1.65 -70.67
C THR A 815 -16.12 -0.75 -69.90
N TYR A 816 -16.89 0.02 -70.68
CA TYR A 816 -17.82 1.08 -70.30
C TYR A 816 -19.28 0.57 -70.29
N SER A 817 -20.17 1.18 -69.49
CA SER A 817 -21.63 1.04 -69.68
C SER A 817 -22.41 2.23 -69.11
N ASP A 818 -22.85 3.13 -70.00
CA ASP A 818 -23.85 4.18 -69.72
C ASP A 818 -25.26 3.59 -69.52
N TRP A 819 -26.13 4.32 -68.81
CA TRP A 819 -27.55 4.47 -69.14
C TRP A 819 -28.00 5.93 -68.93
N HIS A 820 -28.95 6.40 -69.73
CA HIS A 820 -29.16 7.83 -70.06
C HIS A 820 -30.48 8.45 -69.52
N ASN A 821 -30.40 9.75 -69.18
CA ASN A 821 -31.34 10.88 -69.39
C ASN A 821 -32.87 10.74 -69.17
N PHE A 822 -33.43 11.71 -68.41
CA PHE A 822 -34.27 12.87 -68.84
C PHE A 822 -34.92 13.47 -67.56
N THR A 823 -35.29 14.76 -67.39
CA THR A 823 -35.49 15.94 -68.26
C THR A 823 -35.29 17.24 -67.45
N GLN A 824 -34.88 18.36 -68.07
CA GLN A 824 -35.03 19.72 -67.50
C GLN A 824 -36.43 20.30 -67.79
N PRO A 825 -36.78 21.48 -67.24
CA PRO A 825 -36.69 22.69 -68.08
C PRO A 825 -35.99 23.89 -67.40
N ARG A 826 -35.69 24.92 -68.21
CA ARG A 826 -34.85 26.08 -67.89
C ARG A 826 -35.64 27.39 -67.77
N LEU A 827 -35.09 28.32 -66.99
CA LEU A 827 -35.06 29.78 -67.19
C LEU A 827 -33.68 30.25 -66.68
N GLY A 828 -32.90 31.15 -67.28
CA GLY A 828 -33.03 31.78 -68.60
C GLY A 828 -32.85 33.29 -68.57
N GLU A 829 -31.64 33.79 -68.32
CA GLU A 829 -31.35 35.24 -68.43
C GLU A 829 -29.90 35.55 -68.84
N GLU A 830 -29.69 36.74 -69.41
CA GLU A 830 -28.52 37.13 -70.23
C GLU A 830 -27.53 38.05 -69.47
N SER A 831 -26.22 38.00 -69.81
CA SER A 831 -25.42 39.25 -69.88
C SER A 831 -24.12 39.15 -70.71
N ILE A 832 -24.20 39.78 -71.88
CA ILE A 832 -23.23 40.64 -72.60
C ILE A 832 -21.73 40.65 -72.20
N ARG A 833 -20.91 40.56 -73.27
CA ARG A 833 -19.47 40.84 -73.47
C ARG A 833 -18.85 41.98 -72.63
N GLY A 834 -17.55 41.86 -72.29
CA GLY A 834 -16.74 43.03 -71.91
C GLY A 834 -15.25 42.82 -71.55
N HIS A 835 -14.38 42.75 -72.57
CA HIS A 835 -12.95 43.13 -72.59
C HIS A 835 -11.92 42.73 -71.49
N THR A 836 -10.82 42.16 -71.98
CA THR A 836 -9.50 42.02 -71.36
C THR A 836 -8.78 43.38 -71.19
N LEU A 837 -7.91 43.55 -70.18
CA LEU A 837 -6.48 43.98 -70.28
C LEU A 837 -5.82 44.34 -68.91
N VAL A 838 -4.66 43.71 -68.65
CA VAL A 838 -3.41 44.27 -68.06
C VAL A 838 -3.32 44.70 -66.57
N LYS A 839 -2.41 44.00 -65.87
CA LYS A 839 -1.42 44.40 -64.83
C LYS A 839 -1.67 45.70 -64.02
N ASN A 840 -1.65 45.56 -62.70
CA ASN A 840 -0.41 45.49 -61.92
C ASN A 840 -0.59 44.60 -60.68
#